data_AF-A0AAW9MRH6-F1
#
_entry.id   AF-A0AAW9MRH6-F1
#
_cell.length_a   1.000
_cell.length_b   1.000
_cell.length_c   1.000
_cell.angle_alpha   90.00
_cell.angle_beta   90.00
_cell.angle_gamma   90.00
#
_symmetry.space_group_name_H-M   'P 1'
#
loop_
_entity.id
_entity.type
_entity.pdbx_description
1 polymer ?
#
loop_
_entity_poly.entity_id
_entity_poly.type
_entity_poly.pdbx_seq_one_letter_code
_entity_poly.pdbx_strand_id
1 'polypeptide(L)'
;MLSGDWIAKDLPGRFYKISEKENSIVVAMGGATEASIWSNYLNVPREIPKDWISIPYGRPLKNQVYRVLDELGRICPNYVKGELLIGGVGVAKCYHGDEDLTNKKYFEEDGIRWYRTGDNGRFWNDGTIEFLGRKDTQVKIKGHRIELGEIEDAISKFDGVKKVVVDFIEKANSKNLVAFVKIDKDSDNFSTNRYLEKIDASFIEEVDEIPYEDIRAQNEKINSLVAKTIINVFKSFELDLANNSYSIVDIYNKIKDSKRNRFIIENWINKLLSLKYLEFKNEKYSFREDEIFINEDSCNNEIGNYLKNLELELIKILSGEKDPIEAFYSDSNKSYMSKFTEELLGYEESINSIINSIKAYARLNNKKNIKILEYGTRNSELTTTIFKELKEFISEYIYADSSIYFRNNLSDLENDSKFKYVCINDNLETSLDEDNFDIAIALNSIHRSNAKKTLIEGVLKVLKVNGLIIGNELKNNNLLPIITADIINEQPFNEVRPDDFDNNDCEILYINCDKRTEYSNFITFIIANLKENKPTFEKLRSYLSHEIPSYMIPANFYKVDNIPLNKNGKVDRKKLKNKLKNKNNYIFENEIEHRLSNGLPKYIISNNPIEVDYFPVNTDGKIDQNKGPTYTNDKFNCNGKGVTASSLSELMLVGILKDILNIEEVYLNDNFFELGGDSLIALKLKKKIKKIFFVDISVSSIFNSNNIEELLNAIESNKCKNFTIGEI
;
A
#
# COMPACT_ATOMS: atom_id res chain seq x y z
N MET A 1 -24.31 -19.33 -37.59
CA MET A 1 -25.22 -19.74 -36.51
C MET A 1 -24.84 -18.97 -35.26
N LEU A 2 -25.80 -18.38 -34.55
CA LEU A 2 -25.58 -17.64 -33.31
C LEU A 2 -26.29 -18.39 -32.18
N SER A 3 -25.60 -18.66 -31.08
CA SER A 3 -26.18 -19.42 -29.97
C SER A 3 -25.99 -18.69 -28.65
N GLY A 4 -27.05 -18.57 -27.87
CA GLY A 4 -26.98 -18.04 -26.51
C GLY A 4 -28.32 -17.49 -26.02
N ASP A 5 -28.46 -17.37 -24.70
CA ASP A 5 -29.72 -16.99 -24.06
C ASP A 5 -30.14 -15.54 -24.37
N TRP A 6 -29.19 -14.69 -24.72
CA TRP A 6 -29.47 -13.30 -25.13
C TRP A 6 -28.60 -12.92 -26.30
N ILE A 7 -29.20 -12.81 -27.48
CA ILE A 7 -28.51 -12.39 -28.71
C ILE A 7 -28.88 -10.93 -28.98
N ALA A 8 -27.87 -10.05 -28.94
CA ALA A 8 -28.04 -8.63 -29.19
C ALA A 8 -28.44 -8.37 -30.65
N LYS A 9 -29.23 -7.30 -30.87
CA LYS A 9 -29.76 -6.94 -32.20
C LYS A 9 -28.68 -6.56 -33.21
N ASP A 10 -27.56 -6.02 -32.77
CA ASP A 10 -26.49 -5.58 -33.65
C ASP A 10 -25.65 -6.75 -34.19
N LEU A 11 -25.58 -7.86 -33.43
CA LEU A 11 -24.71 -8.99 -33.75
C LEU A 11 -25.04 -9.64 -35.12
N PRO A 12 -26.30 -10.01 -35.45
CA PRO A 12 -26.61 -10.54 -36.78
C PRO A 12 -26.28 -9.57 -37.91
N GLY A 13 -26.47 -8.25 -37.68
CA GLY A 13 -26.13 -7.21 -38.66
C GLY A 13 -24.64 -7.21 -39.02
N ARG A 14 -23.75 -7.50 -38.05
CA ARG A 14 -22.31 -7.65 -38.32
C ARG A 14 -22.03 -8.84 -39.25
N PHE A 15 -22.72 -9.96 -39.07
CA PHE A 15 -22.58 -11.13 -39.95
C PHE A 15 -23.13 -10.87 -41.35
N TYR A 16 -24.29 -10.22 -41.47
CA TYR A 16 -24.86 -9.90 -42.77
C TYR A 16 -24.01 -8.91 -43.58
N LYS A 17 -23.35 -7.94 -42.92
CA LYS A 17 -22.38 -7.03 -43.55
C LYS A 17 -21.20 -7.79 -44.16
N ILE A 18 -20.67 -8.79 -43.45
CA ILE A 18 -19.55 -9.61 -43.95
C ILE A 18 -19.98 -10.43 -45.18
N SER A 19 -21.23 -10.90 -45.19
CA SER A 19 -21.76 -11.76 -46.26
C SER A 19 -22.66 -11.01 -47.26
N GLU A 20 -22.44 -9.72 -47.49
CA GLU A 20 -23.30 -8.88 -48.36
C GLU A 20 -23.47 -9.43 -49.79
N LYS A 21 -22.50 -10.24 -50.26
CA LYS A 21 -22.49 -10.85 -51.60
C LYS A 21 -23.02 -12.28 -51.67
N GLU A 22 -23.44 -12.88 -50.55
CA GLU A 22 -23.89 -14.27 -50.48
C GLU A 22 -25.33 -14.39 -49.92
N ASN A 23 -26.08 -15.37 -50.43
CA ASN A 23 -27.41 -15.77 -49.93
C ASN A 23 -27.34 -16.49 -48.55
N SER A 24 -26.42 -16.04 -47.68
CA SER A 24 -26.25 -16.57 -46.34
C SER A 24 -27.49 -16.25 -45.47
N ILE A 25 -27.73 -17.13 -44.51
CA ILE A 25 -28.79 -17.00 -43.50
C ILE A 25 -28.13 -17.05 -42.13
N VAL A 26 -28.44 -16.08 -41.27
CA VAL A 26 -28.07 -16.12 -39.86
C VAL A 26 -29.19 -16.82 -39.11
N VAL A 27 -28.88 -18.01 -38.57
CA VAL A 27 -29.79 -18.75 -37.70
C VAL A 27 -29.37 -18.49 -36.25
N ALA A 28 -30.27 -17.88 -35.47
CA ALA A 28 -30.17 -17.80 -34.02
C ALA A 28 -30.75 -19.08 -33.42
N MET A 29 -30.10 -19.65 -32.42
CA MET A 29 -30.51 -20.88 -31.75
C MET A 29 -30.30 -20.75 -30.25
N GLY A 30 -31.08 -21.49 -29.49
CA GLY A 30 -31.01 -21.54 -28.03
C GLY A 30 -31.60 -22.85 -27.52
N GLY A 31 -31.53 -23.08 -26.21
CA GLY A 31 -32.01 -24.30 -25.59
C GLY A 31 -31.40 -24.51 -24.22
N ALA A 32 -31.60 -25.70 -23.66
CA ALA A 32 -30.98 -26.13 -22.42
C ALA A 32 -30.25 -27.45 -22.66
N THR A 33 -29.07 -27.59 -22.07
CA THR A 33 -28.23 -28.81 -22.12
C THR A 33 -28.98 -30.07 -21.67
N GLU A 34 -29.92 -29.90 -20.76
CA GLU A 34 -30.85 -30.89 -20.24
C GLU A 34 -31.88 -31.41 -21.25
N ALA A 35 -31.97 -30.77 -22.41
CA ALA A 35 -32.56 -31.33 -23.59
C ALA A 35 -31.46 -31.57 -24.63
N SER A 36 -31.25 -30.61 -25.51
CA SER A 36 -30.23 -30.66 -26.55
C SER A 36 -29.51 -29.32 -26.60
N ILE A 37 -28.25 -29.31 -27.09
CA ILE A 37 -27.43 -28.09 -27.22
C ILE A 37 -28.26 -26.93 -27.79
N TRP A 38 -29.11 -27.22 -28.79
CA TRP A 38 -30.16 -26.33 -29.25
C TRP A 38 -31.51 -27.03 -29.24
N SER A 39 -32.55 -26.29 -28.87
CA SER A 39 -33.93 -26.73 -28.87
C SER A 39 -34.90 -25.80 -29.61
N ASN A 40 -34.41 -24.63 -30.00
CA ASN A 40 -35.17 -23.67 -30.78
C ASN A 40 -34.27 -23.03 -31.85
N TYR A 41 -34.91 -22.41 -32.83
CA TYR A 41 -34.23 -21.65 -33.86
C TYR A 41 -35.07 -20.48 -34.38
N LEU A 42 -34.39 -19.46 -34.86
CA LEU A 42 -34.94 -18.35 -35.62
C LEU A 42 -34.03 -18.05 -36.80
N ASN A 43 -34.59 -18.03 -38.00
CA ASN A 43 -33.92 -17.39 -39.13
C ASN A 43 -34.03 -15.88 -38.92
N VAL A 44 -32.93 -15.25 -38.54
CA VAL A 44 -32.92 -13.82 -38.24
C VAL A 44 -33.19 -13.05 -39.54
N PRO A 45 -34.14 -12.11 -39.56
CA PRO A 45 -34.35 -11.29 -40.75
C PRO A 45 -33.14 -10.36 -40.96
N ARG A 46 -32.82 -10.04 -42.23
CA ARG A 46 -31.74 -9.09 -42.55
C ARG A 46 -32.02 -7.70 -41.99
N GLU A 47 -33.29 -7.30 -42.01
CA GLU A 47 -33.78 -6.10 -41.33
C GLU A 47 -34.45 -6.49 -40.02
N ILE A 48 -33.78 -6.18 -38.92
CA ILE A 48 -34.27 -6.51 -37.57
C ILE A 48 -35.33 -5.48 -37.17
N PRO A 49 -36.54 -5.91 -36.76
CA PRO A 49 -37.58 -5.00 -36.30
C PRO A 49 -37.12 -4.13 -35.13
N LYS A 50 -37.48 -2.84 -35.17
CA LYS A 50 -36.99 -1.85 -34.18
C LYS A 50 -37.52 -2.11 -32.77
N ASP A 51 -38.73 -2.65 -32.68
CA ASP A 51 -39.48 -2.97 -31.48
C ASP A 51 -38.97 -4.22 -30.74
N TRP A 52 -38.11 -5.01 -31.37
CA TRP A 52 -37.44 -6.12 -30.68
C TRP A 52 -36.50 -5.57 -29.61
N ILE A 53 -36.49 -6.20 -28.44
CA ILE A 53 -35.54 -5.87 -27.36
C ILE A 53 -34.22 -6.63 -27.58
N SER A 54 -34.33 -7.89 -28.00
CA SER A 54 -33.25 -8.78 -28.42
C SER A 54 -33.73 -9.68 -29.56
N ILE A 55 -32.85 -10.48 -30.17
CA ILE A 55 -33.28 -11.55 -31.05
C ILE A 55 -34.04 -12.60 -30.21
N PRO A 56 -35.30 -12.94 -30.55
CA PRO A 56 -36.08 -13.91 -29.79
C PRO A 56 -35.55 -15.34 -29.99
N TYR A 57 -35.95 -16.27 -29.12
CA TYR A 57 -35.61 -17.70 -29.23
C TYR A 57 -36.25 -18.35 -30.48
N GLY A 58 -37.27 -17.72 -31.06
CA GLY A 58 -37.86 -18.20 -32.30
C GLY A 58 -38.81 -19.35 -32.05
N ARG A 59 -38.63 -20.47 -32.77
CA ARG A 59 -39.57 -21.59 -32.76
C ARG A 59 -38.90 -22.88 -32.32
N PRO A 60 -39.64 -23.83 -31.75
CA PRO A 60 -39.10 -25.15 -31.40
C PRO A 60 -38.45 -25.83 -32.62
N LEU A 61 -37.38 -26.58 -32.38
CA LEU A 61 -36.83 -27.49 -33.40
C LEU A 61 -37.84 -28.61 -33.73
N LYS A 62 -37.66 -29.25 -34.88
CA LYS A 62 -38.52 -30.36 -35.31
C LYS A 62 -38.54 -31.46 -34.24
N ASN A 63 -39.74 -31.95 -33.91
CA ASN A 63 -40.02 -32.94 -32.87
C ASN A 63 -39.76 -32.49 -31.42
N GLN A 64 -39.47 -31.21 -31.21
CA GLN A 64 -39.46 -30.58 -29.89
C GLN A 64 -40.61 -29.58 -29.78
N VAL A 65 -41.01 -29.32 -28.55
CA VAL A 65 -42.12 -28.45 -28.21
C VAL A 65 -41.75 -27.57 -27.02
N TYR A 66 -42.42 -26.43 -26.89
CA TYR A 66 -42.26 -25.54 -25.75
C TYR A 66 -43.62 -25.28 -25.10
N ARG A 67 -43.60 -25.04 -23.78
CA ARG A 67 -44.74 -24.50 -23.02
C ARG A 67 -44.25 -23.33 -22.17
N VAL A 68 -45.15 -22.38 -21.92
CA VAL A 68 -44.94 -21.31 -20.94
C VAL A 68 -45.98 -21.53 -19.84
N LEU A 69 -45.53 -21.80 -18.61
CA LEU A 69 -46.43 -22.09 -17.49
C LEU A 69 -46.38 -21.01 -16.41
N ASP A 70 -47.52 -20.73 -15.78
CA ASP A 70 -47.58 -19.88 -14.59
C ASP A 70 -47.14 -20.63 -13.32
N GLU A 71 -47.19 -19.95 -12.17
CA GLU A 71 -46.80 -20.53 -10.87
C GLU A 71 -47.70 -21.70 -10.43
N LEU A 72 -48.90 -21.83 -11.00
CA LEU A 72 -49.85 -22.90 -10.72
C LEU A 72 -49.76 -24.04 -11.76
N GLY A 73 -48.81 -23.97 -12.70
CA GLY A 73 -48.61 -24.98 -13.74
C GLY A 73 -49.56 -24.88 -14.93
N ARG A 74 -50.30 -23.78 -15.08
CA ARG A 74 -51.24 -23.58 -16.20
C ARG A 74 -50.54 -22.90 -17.37
N ILE A 75 -50.96 -23.21 -18.59
CA ILE A 75 -50.41 -22.57 -19.80
C ILE A 75 -50.73 -21.07 -19.80
N CYS A 76 -49.70 -20.24 -19.90
CA CYS A 76 -49.83 -18.80 -20.02
C CYS A 76 -50.39 -18.41 -21.40
N PRO A 77 -51.31 -17.43 -21.46
CA PRO A 77 -51.69 -16.80 -22.73
C PRO A 77 -50.49 -16.15 -23.44
N ASN A 78 -50.64 -15.87 -24.73
CA ASN A 78 -49.65 -15.11 -25.48
C ASN A 78 -49.36 -13.75 -24.80
N TYR A 79 -48.11 -13.34 -24.86
CA TYR A 79 -47.52 -12.17 -24.22
C TYR A 79 -47.51 -12.17 -22.67
N VAL A 80 -48.03 -13.21 -22.02
CA VAL A 80 -47.97 -13.36 -20.57
C VAL A 80 -46.69 -14.11 -20.17
N LYS A 81 -45.92 -13.51 -19.28
CA LYS A 81 -44.68 -14.09 -18.74
C LYS A 81 -44.99 -15.35 -17.92
N GLY A 82 -44.23 -16.41 -18.15
CA GLY A 82 -44.22 -17.61 -17.33
C GLY A 82 -42.90 -18.37 -17.47
N GLU A 83 -42.81 -19.53 -16.86
CA GLU A 83 -41.66 -20.43 -16.94
C GLU A 83 -41.67 -21.21 -18.26
N LEU A 84 -40.56 -21.19 -18.99
CA LEU A 84 -40.37 -21.98 -20.20
C LEU A 84 -40.07 -23.42 -19.84
N LEU A 85 -40.75 -24.34 -20.54
CA LEU A 85 -40.50 -25.77 -20.51
C LEU A 85 -40.14 -26.24 -21.91
N ILE A 86 -39.19 -27.17 -22.00
CA ILE A 86 -38.83 -27.86 -23.25
C ILE A 86 -39.36 -29.28 -23.18
N GLY A 87 -40.05 -29.72 -24.23
CA GLY A 87 -40.58 -31.06 -24.35
C GLY A 87 -40.21 -31.73 -25.66
N GLY A 88 -40.38 -33.05 -25.72
CA GLY A 88 -40.26 -33.83 -26.95
C GLY A 88 -38.91 -34.52 -27.12
N VAL A 89 -38.56 -34.81 -28.37
CA VAL A 89 -37.38 -35.62 -28.70
C VAL A 89 -36.11 -34.85 -28.38
N GLY A 90 -35.20 -35.49 -27.65
CA GLY A 90 -33.95 -34.87 -27.21
C GLY A 90 -33.99 -34.35 -25.78
N VAL A 91 -35.12 -34.38 -25.07
CA VAL A 91 -35.12 -34.14 -23.61
C VAL A 91 -34.36 -35.27 -22.90
N ALA A 92 -33.43 -34.93 -22.00
CA ALA A 92 -32.62 -35.91 -21.29
C ALA A 92 -33.46 -36.79 -20.34
N LYS A 93 -32.92 -37.96 -20.02
CA LYS A 93 -33.59 -38.93 -19.13
C LYS A 93 -33.51 -38.52 -17.67
N CYS A 94 -32.35 -38.11 -17.18
CA CYS A 94 -32.15 -37.76 -15.77
C CYS A 94 -30.85 -36.99 -15.56
N TYR A 95 -30.68 -36.45 -14.36
CA TYR A 95 -29.37 -36.13 -13.80
C TYR A 95 -28.79 -37.40 -13.16
N HIS A 96 -27.56 -37.75 -13.54
CA HIS A 96 -26.93 -38.98 -13.06
C HIS A 96 -26.61 -38.87 -11.56
N GLY A 97 -27.15 -39.77 -10.75
CA GLY A 97 -26.92 -39.80 -9.30
C GLY A 97 -27.78 -38.86 -8.46
N ASP A 98 -28.75 -38.14 -9.06
CA ASP A 98 -29.63 -37.20 -8.37
C ASP A 98 -31.10 -37.37 -8.79
N GLU A 99 -31.78 -38.31 -8.14
CA GLU A 99 -33.19 -38.63 -8.41
C GLU A 99 -34.14 -37.50 -7.98
N ASP A 100 -33.83 -36.81 -6.88
CA ASP A 100 -34.66 -35.73 -6.35
C ASP A 100 -34.70 -34.54 -7.31
N LEU A 101 -33.53 -34.09 -7.80
CA LEU A 101 -33.46 -33.04 -8.80
C LEU A 101 -34.10 -33.48 -10.12
N THR A 102 -33.92 -34.75 -10.51
CA THR A 102 -34.54 -35.32 -11.69
C THR A 102 -36.07 -35.22 -11.62
N ASN A 103 -36.68 -35.67 -10.53
CA ASN A 103 -38.13 -35.64 -10.35
C ASN A 103 -38.68 -34.21 -10.24
N LYS A 104 -37.87 -33.26 -9.74
CA LYS A 104 -38.23 -31.84 -9.67
C LYS A 104 -38.20 -31.15 -11.04
N LYS A 105 -37.30 -31.58 -11.93
CA LYS A 105 -37.02 -30.89 -13.20
C LYS A 105 -37.66 -31.58 -14.41
N TYR A 106 -37.83 -32.89 -14.37
CA TYR A 106 -38.36 -33.68 -15.47
C TYR A 106 -39.67 -34.35 -15.10
N PHE A 107 -40.59 -34.42 -16.05
CA PHE A 107 -41.84 -35.17 -15.91
C PHE A 107 -42.32 -35.64 -17.28
N GLU A 108 -43.26 -36.58 -17.32
CA GLU A 108 -43.90 -37.04 -18.54
C GLU A 108 -45.39 -36.75 -18.49
N GLU A 109 -45.92 -36.21 -19.58
CA GLU A 109 -47.33 -35.90 -19.76
C GLU A 109 -47.71 -36.13 -21.22
N ASP A 110 -48.82 -36.82 -21.47
CA ASP A 110 -49.32 -37.15 -22.82
C ASP A 110 -48.28 -37.85 -23.72
N GLY A 111 -47.40 -38.67 -23.13
CA GLY A 111 -46.33 -39.36 -23.85
C GLY A 111 -45.17 -38.45 -24.28
N ILE A 112 -45.14 -37.20 -23.81
CA ILE A 112 -44.06 -36.24 -24.05
C ILE A 112 -43.27 -36.06 -22.74
N ARG A 113 -41.95 -36.24 -22.81
CA ARG A 113 -41.05 -35.88 -21.72
C ARG A 113 -40.79 -34.38 -21.72
N TRP A 114 -40.93 -33.75 -20.56
CA TRP A 114 -40.78 -32.33 -20.33
C TRP A 114 -39.64 -32.03 -19.37
N TYR A 115 -38.96 -30.90 -19.59
CA TYR A 115 -37.93 -30.34 -18.73
C TYR A 115 -38.29 -28.90 -18.34
N ARG A 116 -38.28 -28.61 -17.03
CA ARG A 116 -38.49 -27.28 -16.45
C ARG A 116 -37.19 -26.48 -16.53
N THR A 117 -37.09 -25.59 -17.52
CA THR A 117 -35.82 -24.92 -17.81
C THR A 117 -35.42 -23.93 -16.73
N GLY A 118 -36.38 -23.40 -15.96
CA GLY A 118 -36.17 -22.29 -15.02
C GLY A 118 -35.89 -20.95 -15.72
N ASP A 119 -36.12 -20.86 -17.02
CA ASP A 119 -36.14 -19.59 -17.75
C ASP A 119 -37.54 -18.99 -17.71
N ASN A 120 -37.62 -17.66 -17.64
CA ASN A 120 -38.84 -16.95 -17.93
C ASN A 120 -38.92 -16.64 -19.41
N GLY A 121 -40.10 -16.78 -19.98
CA GLY A 121 -40.39 -16.39 -21.34
C GLY A 121 -41.88 -16.22 -21.58
N ARG A 122 -42.23 -15.99 -22.84
CA ARG A 122 -43.61 -15.89 -23.31
C ARG A 122 -43.68 -16.21 -24.80
N PHE A 123 -44.87 -16.58 -25.26
CA PHE A 123 -45.15 -16.69 -26.69
C PHE A 123 -45.68 -15.38 -27.25
N TRP A 124 -45.33 -15.07 -28.49
CA TRP A 124 -46.03 -14.08 -29.31
C TRP A 124 -47.22 -14.73 -30.02
N ASN A 125 -48.07 -13.91 -30.65
CA ASN A 125 -49.25 -14.40 -31.36
C ASN A 125 -48.95 -15.33 -32.55
N ASP A 126 -47.74 -15.25 -33.10
CA ASP A 126 -47.28 -16.06 -34.23
C ASP A 126 -46.53 -17.34 -33.80
N GLY A 127 -46.52 -17.64 -32.50
CA GLY A 127 -45.81 -18.79 -31.91
C GLY A 127 -44.31 -18.56 -31.67
N THR A 128 -43.80 -17.34 -31.89
CA THR A 128 -42.41 -17.00 -31.56
C THR A 128 -42.21 -16.96 -30.04
N ILE A 129 -41.12 -17.58 -29.57
CA ILE A 129 -40.72 -17.65 -28.16
C ILE A 129 -39.82 -16.46 -27.86
N GLU A 130 -40.21 -15.65 -26.89
CA GLU A 130 -39.40 -14.58 -26.34
C GLU A 130 -38.83 -14.99 -24.98
N PHE A 131 -37.51 -14.86 -24.84
CA PHE A 131 -36.80 -15.09 -23.59
C PHE A 131 -36.77 -13.81 -22.75
N LEU A 132 -37.13 -13.91 -21.47
CA LEU A 132 -37.28 -12.78 -20.54
C LEU A 132 -36.32 -12.86 -19.35
N GLY A 133 -35.25 -13.65 -19.46
CA GLY A 133 -34.30 -13.89 -18.37
C GLY A 133 -34.66 -15.12 -17.53
N ARG A 134 -33.88 -15.40 -16.49
CA ARG A 134 -34.09 -16.57 -15.63
C ARG A 134 -35.09 -16.33 -14.51
N LYS A 135 -35.71 -17.42 -14.03
CA LYS A 135 -36.57 -17.47 -12.83
C LYS A 135 -35.73 -17.59 -11.55
N ASP A 136 -34.59 -18.26 -11.64
CA ASP A 136 -33.61 -18.36 -10.56
C ASP A 136 -32.57 -17.23 -10.59
N THR A 137 -31.78 -17.12 -9.52
CA THR A 137 -30.72 -16.11 -9.37
C THR A 137 -29.41 -16.49 -10.07
N GLN A 138 -29.46 -17.41 -11.04
CA GLN A 138 -28.27 -17.83 -11.78
C GLN A 138 -27.75 -16.67 -12.65
N VAL A 139 -26.44 -16.47 -12.62
CA VAL A 139 -25.78 -15.36 -13.30
C VAL A 139 -24.69 -15.86 -14.22
N LYS A 140 -24.61 -15.30 -15.43
CA LYS A 140 -23.51 -15.57 -16.35
C LYS A 140 -22.34 -14.63 -16.04
N ILE A 141 -21.22 -15.19 -15.61
CA ILE A 141 -20.00 -14.47 -15.23
C ILE A 141 -18.84 -15.10 -16.00
N LYS A 142 -18.14 -14.28 -16.80
CA LYS A 142 -16.99 -14.71 -17.64
C LYS A 142 -17.30 -15.93 -18.54
N GLY A 143 -18.53 -16.02 -19.06
CA GLY A 143 -18.97 -17.14 -19.90
C GLY A 143 -19.46 -18.37 -19.12
N HIS A 144 -19.26 -18.43 -17.81
CA HIS A 144 -19.75 -19.50 -16.94
C HIS A 144 -21.10 -19.15 -16.35
N ARG A 145 -21.99 -20.13 -16.28
CA ARG A 145 -23.28 -20.03 -15.59
C ARG A 145 -23.07 -20.42 -14.14
N ILE A 146 -23.27 -19.48 -13.22
CA ILE A 146 -22.95 -19.65 -11.81
C ILE A 146 -24.23 -19.55 -10.98
N GLU A 147 -24.43 -20.51 -10.09
CA GLU A 147 -25.47 -20.44 -9.06
C GLU A 147 -24.92 -19.70 -7.85
N LEU A 148 -25.46 -18.50 -7.55
CA LEU A 148 -25.02 -17.76 -6.35
C LEU A 148 -25.28 -18.54 -5.06
N GLY A 149 -26.33 -19.35 -5.04
CA GLY A 149 -26.69 -20.19 -3.90
C GLY A 149 -25.65 -21.28 -3.60
N GLU A 150 -24.97 -21.82 -4.61
CA GLU A 150 -23.89 -22.81 -4.43
C GLU A 150 -22.69 -22.20 -3.71
N ILE A 151 -22.35 -20.95 -4.08
CA ILE A 151 -21.29 -20.19 -3.41
C ILE A 151 -21.70 -19.80 -2.00
N GLU A 152 -22.97 -19.38 -1.81
CA GLU A 152 -23.53 -19.09 -0.49
C GLU A 152 -23.49 -20.34 0.42
N ASP A 153 -23.88 -21.51 -0.10
CA ASP A 153 -23.86 -22.78 0.63
C ASP A 153 -22.43 -23.18 1.01
N ALA A 154 -21.50 -23.14 0.06
CA ALA A 154 -20.08 -23.41 0.32
C ALA A 154 -19.53 -22.48 1.40
N ILE A 155 -19.75 -21.16 1.29
CA ILE A 155 -19.28 -20.21 2.32
C ILE A 155 -19.96 -20.47 3.66
N SER A 156 -21.23 -20.85 3.69
CA SER A 156 -21.98 -21.08 4.93
C SER A 156 -21.50 -22.30 5.72
N LYS A 157 -20.89 -23.29 5.05
CA LYS A 157 -20.30 -24.48 5.67
C LYS A 157 -18.95 -24.19 6.34
N PHE A 158 -18.31 -23.07 5.98
CA PHE A 158 -17.09 -22.66 6.65
C PHE A 158 -17.42 -22.18 8.06
N ASP A 159 -16.80 -22.83 9.04
CA ASP A 159 -17.09 -22.59 10.44
C ASP A 159 -16.82 -21.12 10.83
N GLY A 160 -17.71 -20.55 11.63
CA GLY A 160 -17.74 -19.13 11.95
C GLY A 160 -18.44 -18.19 10.97
N VAL A 161 -18.91 -18.69 9.83
CA VAL A 161 -19.88 -17.94 9.02
C VAL A 161 -21.26 -18.10 9.64
N LYS A 162 -21.82 -17.00 10.14
CA LYS A 162 -23.19 -16.97 10.68
C LYS A 162 -24.23 -16.79 9.60
N LYS A 163 -23.92 -15.98 8.58
CA LYS A 163 -24.82 -15.74 7.45
C LYS A 163 -24.04 -15.15 6.28
N VAL A 164 -24.37 -15.54 5.06
CA VAL A 164 -23.72 -15.05 3.84
C VAL A 164 -24.77 -14.66 2.79
N VAL A 165 -24.43 -13.67 1.97
CA VAL A 165 -25.12 -13.34 0.73
C VAL A 165 -24.09 -13.11 -0.35
N VAL A 166 -24.21 -13.80 -1.47
CA VAL A 166 -23.37 -13.61 -2.65
C VAL A 166 -24.18 -12.83 -3.69
N ASP A 167 -23.50 -11.88 -4.32
CA ASP A 167 -24.07 -11.08 -5.40
C ASP A 167 -22.98 -10.75 -6.42
N PHE A 168 -23.32 -9.98 -7.45
CA PHE A 168 -22.38 -9.49 -8.43
C PHE A 168 -22.47 -7.97 -8.59
N ILE A 169 -21.35 -7.38 -8.94
CA ILE A 169 -21.23 -5.98 -9.36
C ILE A 169 -21.00 -5.96 -10.88
N GLU A 170 -21.79 -5.16 -11.59
CA GLU A 170 -21.63 -4.88 -13.02
C GLU A 170 -20.79 -3.60 -13.19
N LYS A 171 -19.63 -3.71 -13.88
CA LYS A 171 -18.80 -2.58 -14.35
C LYS A 171 -18.46 -2.80 -15.83
N ALA A 172 -18.75 -1.82 -16.70
CA ALA A 172 -18.26 -1.71 -18.09
C ALA A 172 -18.00 -3.07 -18.79
N ASN A 173 -19.07 -3.84 -19.05
CA ASN A 173 -19.06 -5.17 -19.69
C ASN A 173 -18.48 -6.37 -18.90
N SER A 174 -18.20 -6.24 -17.60
CA SER A 174 -17.78 -7.35 -16.73
C SER A 174 -18.66 -7.47 -15.46
N LYS A 175 -18.95 -8.71 -15.08
CA LYS A 175 -19.63 -9.04 -13.81
C LYS A 175 -18.61 -9.66 -12.86
N ASN A 176 -18.46 -9.11 -11.66
CA ASN A 176 -17.58 -9.66 -10.63
C ASN A 176 -18.39 -10.14 -9.43
N LEU A 177 -18.10 -11.35 -8.96
CA LEU A 177 -18.71 -11.93 -7.76
C LEU A 177 -18.19 -11.23 -6.50
N VAL A 178 -19.12 -10.95 -5.59
CA VAL A 178 -18.84 -10.41 -4.26
C VAL A 178 -19.64 -11.16 -3.19
N ALA A 179 -19.04 -11.37 -2.03
CA ALA A 179 -19.70 -12.00 -0.89
C ALA A 179 -19.78 -11.06 0.30
N PHE A 180 -20.97 -10.97 0.91
CA PHE A 180 -21.19 -10.28 2.17
C PHE A 180 -21.33 -11.31 3.28
N VAL A 181 -20.39 -11.32 4.21
CA VAL A 181 -20.25 -12.36 5.22
C VAL A 181 -20.48 -11.76 6.61
N LYS A 182 -21.45 -12.31 7.33
CA LYS A 182 -21.63 -12.08 8.77
C LYS A 182 -20.89 -13.18 9.51
N ILE A 183 -19.95 -12.78 10.35
CA ILE A 183 -19.09 -13.67 11.13
C ILE A 183 -19.68 -13.84 12.53
N ASP A 184 -19.56 -15.03 13.11
CA ASP A 184 -19.84 -15.23 14.52
C ASP A 184 -18.65 -14.73 15.36
N LYS A 185 -18.91 -13.84 16.33
CA LYS A 185 -17.85 -13.15 17.07
C LYS A 185 -16.99 -14.10 17.91
N ASP A 186 -17.54 -15.27 18.24
CA ASP A 186 -16.91 -16.27 19.11
C ASP A 186 -16.27 -17.44 18.33
N SER A 187 -16.29 -17.42 17.00
CA SER A 187 -15.78 -18.54 16.19
C SER A 187 -14.28 -18.43 15.89
N ASP A 188 -13.50 -19.41 16.35
CA ASP A 188 -12.06 -19.62 16.07
C ASP A 188 -11.65 -19.49 14.60
N ASN A 189 -12.52 -19.85 13.67
CA ASN A 189 -12.21 -19.82 12.23
C ASN A 189 -12.16 -18.41 11.62
N PHE A 190 -12.73 -17.41 12.30
CA PHE A 190 -12.61 -15.99 11.96
C PHE A 190 -12.19 -15.09 13.12
N SER A 191 -12.17 -15.61 14.35
CA SER A 191 -11.62 -14.94 15.51
C SER A 191 -10.11 -15.08 15.46
N THR A 192 -9.46 -13.98 15.22
CA THR A 192 -8.01 -13.79 15.42
C THR A 192 -7.62 -13.92 16.89
N ASN A 193 -8.59 -13.94 17.82
CA ASN A 193 -8.37 -14.01 19.27
C ASN A 193 -8.00 -15.39 19.84
N ARG A 194 -7.75 -16.42 19.02
CA ARG A 194 -7.02 -17.64 19.45
C ARG A 194 -5.63 -17.79 18.82
N TYR A 195 -5.12 -16.77 18.13
CA TYR A 195 -3.70 -16.74 17.72
C TYR A 195 -2.77 -16.11 18.77
N LEU A 196 -3.31 -15.47 19.81
CA LEU A 196 -2.50 -14.95 20.93
C LEU A 196 -1.87 -16.07 21.77
N GLU A 197 -2.35 -17.32 21.67
CA GLU A 197 -1.65 -18.50 22.21
C GLU A 197 -0.62 -19.11 21.24
N LYS A 198 -0.50 -18.56 20.02
CA LYS A 198 0.28 -19.11 18.90
C LYS A 198 1.32 -18.19 18.30
N ILE A 199 1.52 -16.98 18.82
CA ILE A 199 2.84 -16.37 18.67
C ILE A 199 3.71 -17.08 19.70
N ASP A 200 4.18 -18.25 19.30
CA ASP A 200 5.08 -19.07 20.08
C ASP A 200 6.38 -18.27 20.24
N ALA A 201 6.49 -17.48 21.31
CA ALA A 201 7.68 -16.73 21.66
C ALA A 201 8.89 -17.66 21.95
N SER A 202 8.74 -18.99 21.83
CA SER A 202 9.82 -19.97 21.97
C SER A 202 11.02 -19.76 21.03
N PHE A 203 10.88 -18.96 19.96
CA PHE A 203 11.98 -18.64 19.06
C PHE A 203 12.81 -17.41 19.48
N ILE A 204 12.39 -16.70 20.53
CA ILE A 204 13.09 -15.51 21.02
C ILE A 204 14.25 -16.02 21.88
N GLU A 205 15.48 -15.83 21.38
CA GLU A 205 16.66 -16.15 22.17
C GLU A 205 16.78 -15.15 23.31
N GLU A 206 16.70 -15.66 24.54
CA GLU A 206 17.06 -14.89 25.73
C GLU A 206 18.53 -14.49 25.64
N VAL A 207 18.76 -13.21 25.91
CA VAL A 207 20.09 -12.59 25.91
C VAL A 207 20.84 -13.06 27.16
N ASP A 208 22.14 -13.36 27.03
CA ASP A 208 22.99 -13.61 28.19
C ASP A 208 22.92 -12.41 29.17
N GLU A 209 22.66 -12.68 30.45
CA GLU A 209 22.52 -11.63 31.46
C GLU A 209 23.89 -11.02 31.83
N ILE A 210 24.11 -9.75 31.47
CA ILE A 210 25.23 -8.95 31.99
C ILE A 210 24.85 -8.39 33.37
N PRO A 211 25.69 -8.48 34.41
CA PRO A 211 25.36 -7.93 35.72
C PRO A 211 24.98 -6.44 35.69
N TYR A 212 23.90 -6.08 36.37
CA TYR A 212 23.41 -4.69 36.43
C TYR A 212 24.47 -3.69 36.90
N GLU A 213 25.26 -4.07 37.91
CA GLU A 213 26.27 -3.18 38.48
C GLU A 213 27.36 -2.81 37.46
N ASP A 214 27.65 -3.68 36.50
CA ASP A 214 28.62 -3.40 35.43
C ASP A 214 28.05 -2.39 34.42
N ILE A 215 26.77 -2.54 34.04
CA ILE A 215 26.05 -1.57 33.20
C ILE A 215 26.00 -0.20 33.90
N ARG A 216 25.66 -0.19 35.19
CA ARG A 216 25.59 1.03 35.98
C ARG A 216 26.95 1.71 36.08
N ALA A 217 28.01 0.97 36.42
CA ALA A 217 29.36 1.51 36.52
C ALA A 217 29.88 2.05 35.17
N GLN A 218 29.60 1.36 34.06
CA GLN A 218 29.95 1.85 32.72
C GLN A 218 29.25 3.19 32.43
N ASN A 219 27.95 3.28 32.69
CA ASN A 219 27.19 4.51 32.46
C ASN A 219 27.62 5.66 33.38
N GLU A 220 27.86 5.42 34.67
CA GLU A 220 28.37 6.46 35.59
C GLU A 220 29.70 7.04 35.07
N LYS A 221 30.58 6.18 34.55
CA LYS A 221 31.85 6.59 33.93
C LYS A 221 31.64 7.39 32.64
N ILE A 222 30.80 6.92 31.72
CA ILE A 222 30.48 7.62 30.47
C ILE A 222 29.85 8.98 30.76
N ASN A 223 28.88 9.02 31.68
CA ASN A 223 28.16 10.24 32.06
C ASN A 223 29.12 11.29 32.62
N SER A 224 30.08 10.87 33.44
CA SER A 224 31.13 11.75 33.96
C SER A 224 32.03 12.29 32.85
N LEU A 225 32.40 11.46 31.87
CA LEU A 225 33.20 11.90 30.72
C LEU A 225 32.42 12.86 29.81
N VAL A 226 31.13 12.61 29.57
CA VAL A 226 30.26 13.52 28.81
C VAL A 226 30.16 14.88 29.50
N ALA A 227 29.96 14.89 30.83
CA ALA A 227 29.97 16.12 31.61
C ALA A 227 31.30 16.88 31.48
N LYS A 228 32.43 16.16 31.54
CA LYS A 228 33.77 16.73 31.31
C LYS A 228 33.91 17.34 29.92
N THR A 229 33.46 16.64 28.88
CA THR A 229 33.47 17.15 27.51
C THR A 229 32.67 18.45 27.41
N ILE A 230 31.47 18.52 28.00
CA ILE A 230 30.66 19.75 28.02
C ILE A 230 31.40 20.89 28.75
N ILE A 231 32.02 20.60 29.90
CA ILE A 231 32.83 21.58 30.65
C ILE A 231 33.98 22.11 29.80
N ASN A 232 34.71 21.24 29.12
CA ASN A 232 35.83 21.62 28.27
C ASN A 232 35.38 22.47 27.07
N VAL A 233 34.25 22.09 26.45
CA VAL A 233 33.64 22.88 25.38
C VAL A 233 33.30 24.28 25.91
N PHE A 234 32.64 24.42 27.07
CA PHE A 234 32.39 25.74 27.66
C PHE A 234 33.69 26.52 27.94
N LYS A 235 34.72 25.88 28.51
CA LYS A 235 36.02 26.50 28.74
C LYS A 235 36.67 27.03 27.45
N SER A 236 36.50 26.34 26.32
CA SER A 236 37.02 26.80 25.02
C SER A 236 36.40 28.12 24.54
N PHE A 237 35.19 28.45 25.04
CA PHE A 237 34.50 29.73 24.82
C PHE A 237 34.70 30.71 25.99
N GLU A 238 35.76 30.53 26.80
CA GLU A 238 36.06 31.35 27.98
C GLU A 238 34.99 31.31 29.08
N LEU A 239 34.16 30.26 29.10
CA LEU A 239 33.13 30.04 30.14
C LEU A 239 33.65 29.02 31.16
N ASP A 240 34.45 29.48 32.12
CA ASP A 240 34.93 28.63 33.20
C ASP A 240 33.92 28.52 34.35
N LEU A 241 32.85 27.77 34.11
CA LEU A 241 31.76 27.50 35.07
C LEU A 241 32.22 26.73 36.31
N ALA A 242 33.43 26.17 36.32
CA ALA A 242 33.98 25.49 37.50
C ALA A 242 34.39 26.48 38.59
N ASN A 243 35.00 27.59 38.20
CA ASN A 243 35.49 28.61 39.14
C ASN A 243 34.58 29.86 39.22
N ASN A 244 33.66 30.02 38.26
CA ASN A 244 32.81 31.22 38.15
C ASN A 244 31.34 30.84 37.94
N SER A 245 30.46 31.84 38.04
CA SER A 245 29.03 31.69 37.73
C SER A 245 28.59 32.63 36.61
N TYR A 246 27.78 32.11 35.68
CA TYR A 246 27.34 32.83 34.48
C TYR A 246 25.82 32.77 34.34
N SER A 247 25.19 33.87 33.93
CA SER A 247 23.79 33.86 33.52
C SER A 247 23.64 33.18 32.15
N ILE A 248 22.42 32.77 31.79
CA ILE A 248 22.17 32.21 30.45
C ILE A 248 22.55 33.19 29.33
N VAL A 249 22.37 34.50 29.59
CA VAL A 249 22.71 35.59 28.65
C VAL A 249 24.23 35.69 28.48
N ASP A 250 25.01 35.54 29.55
CA ASP A 250 26.47 35.54 29.47
C ASP A 250 26.97 34.37 28.59
N ILE A 251 26.35 33.20 28.71
CA ILE A 251 26.68 32.01 27.92
C ILE A 251 26.38 32.25 26.43
N TYR A 252 25.21 32.78 26.09
CA TYR A 252 24.85 33.12 24.70
C TYR A 252 25.65 34.27 24.10
N ASN A 253 26.22 35.15 24.92
CA ASN A 253 27.10 36.19 24.41
C ASN A 253 28.48 35.64 24.03
N LYS A 254 28.93 34.56 24.69
CA LYS A 254 30.22 33.92 24.44
C LYS A 254 30.17 32.87 23.33
N ILE A 255 29.04 32.17 23.18
CA ILE A 255 28.81 31.18 22.12
C ILE A 255 27.90 31.80 21.06
N LYS A 256 28.14 31.56 19.77
CA LYS A 256 27.33 32.12 18.68
C LYS A 256 25.83 31.93 18.93
N ASP A 257 25.11 33.04 19.09
CA ASP A 257 23.69 33.01 19.40
C ASP A 257 22.85 32.60 18.17
N SER A 258 22.48 31.33 18.11
CA SER A 258 21.63 30.75 17.08
C SER A 258 20.57 29.87 17.72
N LYS A 259 19.44 29.67 17.02
CA LYS A 259 18.36 28.79 17.50
C LYS A 259 18.87 27.40 17.91
N ARG A 260 19.74 26.81 17.10
CA ARG A 260 20.38 25.52 17.35
C ARG A 260 21.26 25.55 18.61
N ASN A 261 22.15 26.54 18.72
CA ASN A 261 23.06 26.62 19.87
C ASN A 261 22.30 26.88 21.17
N ARG A 262 21.23 27.69 21.14
CA ARG A 262 20.34 27.85 22.30
C ARG A 262 19.76 26.52 22.75
N PHE A 263 19.22 25.74 21.80
CA PHE A 263 18.72 24.40 22.09
C PHE A 263 19.79 23.50 22.73
N ILE A 264 20.99 23.42 22.13
CA ILE A 264 22.10 22.58 22.65
C ILE A 264 22.47 22.99 24.07
N ILE A 265 22.70 24.29 24.29
CA ILE A 265 23.12 24.85 25.57
C ILE A 265 22.06 24.63 26.65
N GLU A 266 20.79 24.95 26.35
CA GLU A 266 19.67 24.74 27.28
C GLU A 266 19.52 23.26 27.63
N ASN A 267 19.61 22.37 26.64
CA ASN A 267 19.51 20.92 26.86
C ASN A 267 20.66 20.42 27.75
N TRP A 268 21.89 20.85 27.50
CA TRP A 268 23.04 20.53 28.35
C TRP A 268 22.87 21.04 29.78
N ILE A 269 22.49 22.32 29.95
CA ILE A 269 22.25 22.91 31.28
C ILE A 269 21.15 22.15 32.02
N ASN A 270 20.01 21.91 31.38
CA ASN A 270 18.89 21.20 31.98
C ASN A 270 19.27 19.79 32.41
N LYS A 271 20.00 19.04 31.58
CA LYS A 271 20.43 17.68 31.92
C LYS A 271 21.46 17.70 33.06
N LEU A 272 22.44 18.59 33.02
CA LEU A 272 23.45 18.72 34.08
C LEU A 272 22.86 19.19 35.42
N LEU A 273 21.83 20.05 35.42
CA LEU A 273 21.05 20.39 36.61
C LEU A 273 20.28 19.19 37.16
N SER A 274 19.61 18.44 36.28
CA SER A 274 18.83 17.26 36.68
C SER A 274 19.70 16.19 37.36
N LEU A 275 20.97 16.11 36.96
CA LEU A 275 21.97 15.20 37.50
C LEU A 275 22.82 15.79 38.63
N LYS A 276 22.54 17.04 39.03
CA LYS A 276 23.23 17.77 40.11
C LYS A 276 24.69 18.16 39.86
N TYR A 277 25.22 17.95 38.64
CA TYR A 277 26.54 18.47 38.24
C TYR A 277 26.59 20.00 38.21
N LEU A 278 25.47 20.64 37.87
CA LEU A 278 25.32 22.09 37.85
C LEU A 278 24.45 22.55 39.03
N GLU A 279 24.71 23.75 39.53
CA GLU A 279 23.82 24.47 40.43
C GLU A 279 23.35 25.79 39.83
N PHE A 280 22.13 26.18 40.19
CA PHE A 280 21.53 27.46 39.81
C PHE A 280 21.27 28.30 41.06
N LYS A 281 21.99 29.41 41.21
CA LYS A 281 21.90 30.34 42.35
C LYS A 281 22.01 31.77 41.84
N ASN A 282 21.19 32.68 42.38
CA ASN A 282 21.20 34.10 42.01
C ASN A 282 21.17 34.33 40.49
N GLU A 283 20.30 33.60 39.78
CA GLU A 283 20.14 33.67 38.32
C GLU A 283 21.38 33.26 37.50
N LYS A 284 22.33 32.57 38.11
CA LYS A 284 23.56 32.11 37.47
C LYS A 284 23.81 30.63 37.69
N TYR A 285 24.49 30.03 36.73
CA TYR A 285 24.91 28.64 36.72
C TYR A 285 26.38 28.50 37.11
N SER A 286 26.72 27.49 37.91
CA SER A 286 28.08 27.08 38.24
C SER A 286 28.16 25.55 38.42
N PHE A 287 29.31 24.95 38.16
CA PHE A 287 29.55 23.53 38.42
C PHE A 287 29.82 23.28 39.92
N ARG A 288 29.42 22.10 40.42
CA ARG A 288 29.75 21.68 41.78
C ARG A 288 31.15 21.03 41.80
N GLU A 289 32.06 21.59 42.59
CA GLU A 289 33.46 21.11 42.68
C GLU A 289 33.57 19.66 43.20
N ASP A 290 32.74 19.26 44.17
CA ASP A 290 32.86 17.95 44.86
C ASP A 290 32.47 16.73 43.98
N GLU A 291 31.72 16.93 42.88
CA GLU A 291 31.18 15.83 42.06
C GLU A 291 31.93 15.59 40.73
N ILE A 292 32.90 16.45 40.38
CA ILE A 292 33.62 16.40 39.08
C ILE A 292 35.10 16.01 39.28
N PHE A 293 35.44 15.32 40.37
CA PHE A 293 36.77 14.72 40.54
C PHE A 293 36.90 13.46 39.68
N ILE A 294 37.19 13.68 38.40
CA ILE A 294 37.55 12.62 37.47
C ILE A 294 39.03 12.32 37.69
N ASN A 295 39.33 11.16 38.26
CA ASN A 295 40.69 10.60 38.22
C ASN A 295 41.20 10.66 36.77
N GLU A 296 42.25 11.46 36.53
CA GLU A 296 42.84 11.69 35.20
C GLU A 296 43.27 10.40 34.50
N ASP A 297 43.50 9.33 35.26
CA ASP A 297 43.95 8.02 34.78
C ASP A 297 42.85 7.10 34.23
N SER A 298 41.56 7.48 34.28
CA SER A 298 40.51 6.47 34.15
C SER A 298 40.06 6.07 32.73
N CYS A 299 40.57 6.63 31.63
CA CYS A 299 40.08 6.23 30.29
C CYS A 299 41.12 6.30 29.15
N ASN A 300 42.10 5.39 29.17
CA ASN A 300 42.83 4.98 27.96
C ASN A 300 42.05 3.91 27.17
N ASN A 301 40.75 4.14 26.91
CA ASN A 301 39.91 3.26 26.08
C ASN A 301 39.37 4.02 24.86
N GLU A 302 38.77 3.31 23.90
CA GLU A 302 38.29 3.90 22.64
C GLU A 302 37.28 5.04 22.87
N ILE A 303 36.39 4.89 23.84
CA ILE A 303 35.42 5.89 24.30
C ILE A 303 36.09 7.21 24.70
N GLY A 304 37.13 7.16 25.53
CA GLY A 304 37.83 8.36 26.00
C GLY A 304 38.55 9.10 24.86
N ASN A 305 39.15 8.37 23.92
CA ASN A 305 39.79 8.94 22.74
C ASN A 305 38.77 9.58 21.79
N TYR A 306 37.61 8.94 21.62
CA TYR A 306 36.51 9.47 20.84
C TYR A 306 36.01 10.81 21.39
N LEU A 307 35.70 10.88 22.69
CA LEU A 307 35.17 12.09 23.30
C LEU A 307 36.12 13.29 23.19
N LYS A 308 37.45 13.06 23.20
CA LYS A 308 38.44 14.11 22.93
C LYS A 308 38.36 14.66 21.51
N ASN A 309 38.18 13.78 20.51
CA ASN A 309 37.99 14.22 19.12
C ASN A 309 36.65 14.93 18.94
N LEU A 310 35.60 14.41 19.58
CA LEU A 310 34.26 14.98 19.56
C LEU A 310 34.24 16.39 20.16
N GLU A 311 35.00 16.64 21.22
CA GLU A 311 35.16 17.97 21.82
C GLU A 311 35.54 19.01 20.76
N LEU A 312 36.52 18.72 19.89
CA LEU A 312 36.93 19.63 18.82
C LEU A 312 35.82 19.88 17.79
N GLU A 313 35.05 18.86 17.44
CA GLU A 313 33.94 18.99 16.49
C GLU A 313 32.76 19.76 17.10
N LEU A 314 32.47 19.55 18.39
CA LEU A 314 31.44 20.30 19.13
C LEU A 314 31.78 21.80 19.19
N ILE A 315 33.05 22.15 19.37
CA ILE A 315 33.51 23.54 19.33
C ILE A 315 33.24 24.15 17.95
N LYS A 316 33.57 23.44 16.86
CA LYS A 316 33.30 23.91 15.48
C LYS A 316 31.80 24.04 15.19
N ILE A 317 30.97 23.14 15.73
CA ILE A 317 29.51 23.22 15.60
C ILE A 317 29.01 24.48 16.32
N LEU A 318 29.41 24.69 17.58
CA LEU A 318 28.94 25.82 18.38
C LEU A 318 29.50 27.18 17.90
N SER A 319 30.70 27.21 17.30
CA SER A 319 31.21 28.42 16.62
C SER A 319 30.51 28.67 15.27
N GLY A 320 29.82 27.66 14.74
CA GLY A 320 29.14 27.69 13.45
C GLY A 320 30.09 27.53 12.26
N GLU A 321 31.29 27.00 12.49
CA GLU A 321 32.27 26.65 11.46
C GLU A 321 31.90 25.36 10.71
N LYS A 322 31.14 24.45 11.34
CA LYS A 322 30.78 23.15 10.75
C LYS A 322 29.32 22.79 11.02
N ASP A 323 28.65 22.19 10.02
CA ASP A 323 27.30 21.65 10.21
C ASP A 323 27.36 20.33 11.01
N PRO A 324 26.41 20.05 11.94
CA PRO A 324 26.37 18.81 12.69
C PRO A 324 26.43 17.54 11.83
N ILE A 325 25.68 17.45 10.73
CA ILE A 325 25.69 16.24 9.89
C ILE A 325 27.08 16.04 9.29
N GLU A 326 27.72 17.11 8.85
CA GLU A 326 29.10 17.05 8.39
C GLU A 326 30.04 16.65 9.54
N ALA A 327 29.95 17.29 10.70
CA ALA A 327 30.79 17.01 11.86
C ALA A 327 30.73 15.55 12.32
N PHE A 328 29.55 14.94 12.34
CA PHE A 328 29.37 13.57 12.80
C PHE A 328 29.59 12.51 11.72
N TYR A 329 29.58 12.87 10.42
CA TYR A 329 29.62 11.89 9.33
C TYR A 329 30.62 12.14 8.18
N SER A 330 31.34 13.26 8.10
CA SER A 330 32.04 13.71 6.87
C SER A 330 33.37 13.05 6.51
N ASP A 331 34.02 12.26 7.36
CA ASP A 331 35.40 11.81 7.12
C ASP A 331 35.66 10.30 7.22
N SER A 332 36.70 9.88 6.50
CA SER A 332 37.11 8.50 6.13
C SER A 332 37.44 7.53 7.28
N ASN A 333 37.43 7.98 8.54
CA ASN A 333 37.46 7.12 9.74
C ASN A 333 36.04 6.86 10.24
N LYS A 334 35.29 6.17 9.38
CA LYS A 334 33.84 5.95 9.43
C LYS A 334 33.33 5.59 10.83
N SER A 335 32.26 6.30 11.21
CA SER A 335 31.30 5.95 12.27
C SER A 335 31.62 6.38 13.71
N TYR A 336 31.65 7.69 13.92
CA TYR A 336 31.80 8.31 15.25
C TYR A 336 30.68 7.97 16.25
N MET A 337 29.42 7.85 15.82
CA MET A 337 28.28 7.56 16.73
C MET A 337 27.97 6.06 16.83
N SER A 338 28.00 5.33 15.72
CA SER A 338 27.59 3.92 15.74
C SER A 338 28.67 2.96 16.27
N LYS A 339 29.96 3.31 16.12
CA LYS A 339 31.04 2.55 16.74
C LYS A 339 31.04 2.69 18.25
N PHE A 340 30.58 3.82 18.78
CA PHE A 340 30.42 3.98 20.22
C PHE A 340 29.32 3.08 20.78
N THR A 341 28.19 2.96 20.06
CA THR A 341 27.13 2.06 20.51
C THR A 341 27.60 0.62 20.59
N GLU A 342 28.59 0.22 19.78
CA GLU A 342 29.22 -1.11 19.81
C GLU A 342 30.01 -1.38 21.10
N GLU A 343 30.58 -0.35 21.73
CA GLU A 343 31.35 -0.44 22.98
C GLU A 343 30.46 -0.50 24.25
N LEU A 344 29.15 -0.28 24.10
CA LEU A 344 28.21 -0.33 25.21
C LEU A 344 27.90 -1.77 25.58
N LEU A 345 27.99 -2.07 26.88
CA LEU A 345 27.65 -3.39 27.39
C LEU A 345 26.19 -3.74 27.01
N GLY A 346 26.01 -4.94 26.47
CA GLY A 346 24.72 -5.44 25.99
C GLY A 346 24.46 -5.16 24.51
N TYR A 347 25.39 -4.52 23.79
CA TYR A 347 25.24 -4.27 22.35
C TYR A 347 25.33 -5.55 21.53
N GLU A 348 26.43 -6.31 21.64
CA GLU A 348 26.65 -7.50 20.82
C GLU A 348 25.55 -8.53 21.06
N GLU A 349 25.18 -8.74 22.31
CA GLU A 349 24.14 -9.67 22.71
C GLU A 349 22.76 -9.23 22.18
N SER A 350 22.48 -7.92 22.21
CA SER A 350 21.26 -7.37 21.59
C SER A 350 21.24 -7.57 20.07
N ILE A 351 22.35 -7.33 19.36
CA ILE A 351 22.40 -7.49 17.90
C ILE A 351 22.30 -8.96 17.51
N ASN A 352 23.00 -9.84 18.23
CA ASN A 352 22.95 -11.28 18.01
C ASN A 352 21.53 -11.83 18.23
N SER A 353 20.86 -11.41 19.32
CA SER A 353 19.48 -11.80 19.60
C SER A 353 18.52 -11.37 18.47
N ILE A 354 18.69 -10.15 17.93
CA ILE A 354 17.91 -9.66 16.78
C ILE A 354 18.14 -10.53 15.53
N ILE A 355 19.41 -10.77 15.17
CA ILE A 355 19.76 -11.57 13.99
C ILE A 355 19.23 -13.00 14.13
N ASN A 356 19.39 -13.63 15.30
CA ASN A 356 18.94 -14.99 15.55
C ASN A 356 17.42 -15.10 15.56
N SER A 357 16.72 -14.13 16.14
CA SER A 357 15.26 -14.05 16.08
C SER A 357 14.75 -13.97 14.64
N ILE A 358 15.39 -13.16 13.79
CA ILE A 358 15.05 -13.07 12.36
C ILE A 358 15.34 -14.40 11.63
N LYS A 359 16.48 -15.03 11.89
CA LYS A 359 16.82 -16.35 11.32
C LYS A 359 15.82 -17.42 11.74
N ALA A 360 15.39 -17.42 13.00
CA ALA A 360 14.41 -18.35 13.53
C ALA A 360 13.04 -18.14 12.85
N TYR A 361 12.58 -16.90 12.76
CA TYR A 361 11.37 -16.53 12.01
C TYR A 361 11.42 -17.03 10.55
N ALA A 362 12.55 -16.85 9.88
CA ALA A 362 12.71 -17.29 8.48
C ALA A 362 12.73 -18.83 8.31
N ARG A 363 13.31 -19.57 9.27
CA ARG A 363 13.37 -21.04 9.23
C ARG A 363 11.99 -21.67 9.38
N LEU A 364 11.14 -21.11 10.24
CA LEU A 364 9.79 -21.62 10.51
C LEU A 364 8.80 -21.36 9.38
N ASN A 365 8.95 -20.25 8.65
CA ASN A 365 8.09 -19.90 7.51
C ASN A 365 8.50 -20.61 6.19
N ASN A 366 8.74 -21.93 6.25
CA ASN A 366 9.01 -22.80 5.09
C ASN A 366 10.16 -22.35 4.17
N LYS A 367 11.17 -21.69 4.73
CA LYS A 367 12.50 -21.51 4.09
C LYS A 367 12.52 -20.78 2.75
N LYS A 368 11.59 -19.86 2.45
CA LYS A 368 11.77 -18.93 1.32
C LYS A 368 11.23 -17.53 1.58
N ASN A 369 12.15 -16.57 1.49
CA ASN A 369 11.96 -15.25 0.89
C ASN A 369 11.29 -14.17 1.75
N ILE A 370 11.71 -14.00 3.00
CA ILE A 370 11.26 -12.86 3.81
C ILE A 370 11.71 -11.53 3.19
N LYS A 371 10.83 -10.52 3.21
CA LYS A 371 11.14 -9.15 2.83
C LYS A 371 11.43 -8.33 4.07
N ILE A 372 12.58 -7.69 4.10
CA ILE A 372 13.04 -6.87 5.22
C ILE A 372 13.00 -5.40 4.83
N LEU A 373 12.46 -4.58 5.73
CA LEU A 373 12.63 -3.14 5.76
C LEU A 373 13.58 -2.81 6.91
N GLU A 374 14.71 -2.16 6.67
CA GLU A 374 15.55 -1.58 7.72
C GLU A 374 15.35 -0.07 7.72
N TYR A 375 14.91 0.48 8.85
CA TYR A 375 14.63 1.91 8.98
C TYR A 375 15.71 2.62 9.78
N GLY A 376 16.44 3.50 9.10
CA GLY A 376 17.19 4.58 9.72
C GLY A 376 18.33 4.16 10.64
N THR A 377 18.93 2.98 10.50
CA THR A 377 20.02 2.51 11.39
C THR A 377 21.22 3.48 11.41
N ARG A 378 21.60 4.00 10.24
CA ARG A 378 22.75 4.90 10.01
C ARG A 378 24.10 4.34 10.50
N ASN A 379 24.24 3.02 10.53
CA ASN A 379 25.48 2.28 10.73
C ASN A 379 25.69 1.35 9.54
N SER A 380 26.53 1.76 8.57
CA SER A 380 26.74 0.98 7.35
C SER A 380 27.42 -0.36 7.59
N GLU A 381 28.28 -0.46 8.62
CA GLU A 381 28.97 -1.71 8.96
C GLU A 381 27.98 -2.71 9.56
N LEU A 382 27.14 -2.26 10.51
CA LEU A 382 26.08 -3.09 11.08
C LEU A 382 25.06 -3.54 10.04
N THR A 383 24.56 -2.62 9.20
CA THR A 383 23.66 -2.96 8.08
C THR A 383 24.30 -3.99 7.14
N THR A 384 25.59 -3.85 6.85
CA THR A 384 26.34 -4.82 6.03
C THR A 384 26.42 -6.19 6.69
N THR A 385 26.70 -6.24 7.99
CA THR A 385 26.76 -7.47 8.78
C THR A 385 25.39 -8.16 8.80
N ILE A 386 24.33 -7.44 9.15
CA ILE A 386 22.95 -7.96 9.18
C ILE A 386 22.55 -8.48 7.80
N PHE A 387 22.77 -7.70 6.73
CA PHE A 387 22.44 -8.13 5.38
C PHE A 387 23.17 -9.42 5.00
N LYS A 388 24.47 -9.53 5.28
CA LYS A 388 25.26 -10.74 4.98
C LYS A 388 24.77 -11.96 5.76
N GLU A 389 24.52 -11.81 7.06
CA GLU A 389 24.03 -12.87 7.95
C GLU A 389 22.63 -13.37 7.57
N LEU A 390 21.79 -12.51 7.01
CA LEU A 390 20.41 -12.81 6.64
C LEU A 390 20.24 -13.12 5.14
N LYS A 391 21.28 -12.95 4.32
CA LYS A 391 21.22 -13.00 2.85
C LYS A 391 20.57 -14.26 2.28
N GLU A 392 20.77 -15.41 2.93
CA GLU A 392 20.20 -16.68 2.50
C GLU A 392 18.68 -16.79 2.75
N PHE A 393 18.16 -16.01 3.70
CA PHE A 393 16.77 -16.06 4.16
C PHE A 393 15.88 -15.01 3.49
N ILE A 394 16.48 -13.93 2.98
CA ILE A 394 15.76 -12.76 2.44
C ILE A 394 15.54 -12.85 0.93
N SER A 395 14.42 -12.31 0.45
CA SER A 395 14.17 -12.04 -0.97
C SER A 395 14.46 -10.61 -1.37
N GLU A 396 14.20 -9.67 -0.48
CA GLU A 396 14.37 -8.24 -0.69
C GLU A 396 14.72 -7.60 0.66
N TYR A 397 15.68 -6.68 0.63
CA TYR A 397 16.16 -5.92 1.76
C TYR A 397 16.14 -4.44 1.37
N ILE A 398 15.18 -3.71 1.91
CA ILE A 398 15.04 -2.28 1.67
C ILE A 398 15.61 -1.55 2.88
N TYR A 399 16.70 -0.84 2.67
CA TYR A 399 17.19 0.13 3.64
C TYR A 399 16.53 1.48 3.35
N ALA A 400 15.82 2.04 4.33
CA ALA A 400 15.10 3.29 4.21
C ALA A 400 15.66 4.35 5.17
N ASP A 401 15.94 5.55 4.66
CA ASP A 401 16.34 6.72 5.47
C ASP A 401 15.88 8.02 4.82
N SER A 402 15.77 9.08 5.61
CA SER A 402 15.37 10.41 5.15
C SER A 402 16.47 11.15 4.37
N SER A 403 17.71 10.66 4.41
CA SER A 403 18.85 11.34 3.79
C SER A 403 19.65 10.45 2.85
N ILE A 404 19.68 10.83 1.57
CA ILE A 404 20.49 10.18 0.52
C ILE A 404 21.99 10.10 0.85
N TYR A 405 22.47 10.90 1.80
CA TYR A 405 23.85 10.89 2.29
C TYR A 405 24.32 9.46 2.64
N PHE A 406 23.47 8.69 3.33
CA PHE A 406 23.82 7.35 3.80
C PHE A 406 23.87 6.30 2.70
N ARG A 407 23.28 6.58 1.52
CA ARG A 407 23.31 5.66 0.37
C ARG A 407 24.73 5.40 -0.10
N ASN A 408 25.57 6.44 -0.15
CA ASN A 408 26.96 6.31 -0.62
C ASN A 408 27.78 5.37 0.26
N ASN A 409 27.44 5.24 1.54
CA ASN A 409 28.13 4.34 2.47
C ASN A 409 27.66 2.88 2.35
N LEU A 410 26.56 2.64 1.63
CA LEU A 410 25.96 1.33 1.40
C LEU A 410 26.03 0.91 -0.09
N SER A 411 26.79 1.65 -0.91
CA SER A 411 26.89 1.41 -2.35
C SER A 411 27.39 0.00 -2.69
N ASP A 412 28.25 -0.57 -1.84
CA ASP A 412 28.76 -1.93 -2.01
C ASP A 412 27.64 -2.98 -1.94
N LEU A 413 26.62 -2.74 -1.11
CA LEU A 413 25.45 -3.61 -1.00
C LEU A 413 24.49 -3.44 -2.18
N GLU A 414 24.38 -2.25 -2.77
CA GLU A 414 23.51 -2.00 -3.94
C GLU A 414 23.91 -2.81 -5.19
N ASN A 415 25.12 -3.38 -5.22
CA ASN A 415 25.52 -4.33 -6.26
C ASN A 415 24.78 -5.68 -6.15
N ASP A 416 24.23 -6.00 -4.98
CA ASP A 416 23.41 -7.20 -4.79
C ASP A 416 21.96 -6.93 -5.17
N SER A 417 21.42 -7.76 -6.07
CA SER A 417 20.03 -7.66 -6.53
C SER A 417 18.96 -7.67 -5.43
N LYS A 418 19.28 -8.18 -4.24
CA LYS A 418 18.35 -8.23 -3.10
C LYS A 418 18.33 -6.95 -2.28
N PHE A 419 19.34 -6.09 -2.37
CA PHE A 419 19.47 -4.89 -1.55
C PHE A 419 19.04 -3.65 -2.32
N LYS A 420 18.27 -2.76 -1.68
CA LYS A 420 17.88 -1.48 -2.25
C LYS A 420 17.92 -0.40 -1.19
N TYR A 421 18.48 0.76 -1.54
CA TYR A 421 18.34 1.96 -0.74
C TYR A 421 17.12 2.77 -1.23
N VAL A 422 16.24 3.17 -0.30
CA VAL A 422 15.09 4.04 -0.55
C VAL A 422 15.22 5.30 0.30
N CYS A 423 15.26 6.46 -0.35
CA CYS A 423 15.13 7.74 0.35
C CYS A 423 13.64 7.98 0.61
N ILE A 424 13.26 8.10 1.87
CA ILE A 424 11.86 8.28 2.31
C ILE A 424 11.63 9.73 2.74
N ASN A 425 10.47 10.28 2.41
CA ASN A 425 10.01 11.53 3.01
C ASN A 425 9.38 11.24 4.39
N ASP A 426 8.92 12.26 5.12
CA ASP A 426 8.42 12.15 6.51
C ASP A 426 7.38 11.03 6.77
N ASN A 427 6.72 10.50 5.74
CA ASN A 427 5.74 9.41 5.83
C ASN A 427 6.18 8.14 5.05
N LEU A 428 6.49 7.04 5.75
CA LEU A 428 6.89 5.76 5.13
C LEU A 428 5.85 5.21 4.15
N GLU A 429 4.57 5.26 4.51
CA GLU A 429 3.44 4.73 3.71
C GLU A 429 3.26 5.41 2.35
N THR A 430 3.81 6.61 2.17
CA THR A 430 3.77 7.31 0.88
C THR A 430 4.88 6.86 -0.07
N SER A 431 5.93 6.24 0.47
CA SER A 431 7.17 5.92 -0.23
C SER A 431 7.37 4.41 -0.42
N LEU A 432 6.64 3.58 0.34
CA LEU A 432 6.76 2.12 0.37
C LEU A 432 5.38 1.47 0.29
N ASP A 433 5.28 0.31 -0.35
CA ASP A 433 4.02 -0.41 -0.52
C ASP A 433 3.49 -0.94 0.83
N GLU A 434 2.18 -0.77 1.06
CA GLU A 434 1.45 -1.40 2.17
C GLU A 434 1.54 -2.94 2.08
N ASP A 435 1.50 -3.62 3.22
CA ASP A 435 1.42 -5.08 3.32
C ASP A 435 2.57 -5.84 2.62
N ASN A 436 3.73 -5.21 2.44
CA ASN A 436 4.80 -5.75 1.62
C ASN A 436 5.88 -6.47 2.43
N PHE A 437 6.16 -6.03 3.66
CA PHE A 437 7.30 -6.52 4.44
C PHE A 437 6.91 -7.57 5.47
N ASP A 438 7.78 -8.55 5.67
CA ASP A 438 7.63 -9.55 6.73
C ASP A 438 8.25 -9.07 8.04
N ILE A 439 9.36 -8.32 7.96
CA ILE A 439 10.09 -7.80 9.11
C ILE A 439 10.50 -6.35 8.84
N ALA A 440 10.34 -5.51 9.87
CA ALA A 440 10.89 -4.18 9.94
C ALA A 440 11.97 -4.14 11.03
N ILE A 441 13.20 -3.82 10.65
CA ILE A 441 14.34 -3.64 11.54
C ILE A 441 14.43 -2.17 11.94
N ALA A 442 14.44 -1.91 13.25
CA ALA A 442 14.54 -0.55 13.81
C ALA A 442 15.64 -0.49 14.87
N LEU A 443 16.87 -0.18 14.45
CA LEU A 443 18.05 -0.15 15.32
C LEU A 443 18.44 1.30 15.62
N ASN A 444 18.30 1.71 16.88
CA ASN A 444 18.60 3.06 17.37
C ASN A 444 18.06 4.17 16.46
N SER A 445 16.81 4.04 16.00
CA SER A 445 16.23 4.88 14.94
C SER A 445 14.88 5.50 15.28
N ILE A 446 14.03 4.83 16.07
CA ILE A 446 12.71 5.32 16.50
C ILE A 446 12.84 6.56 17.38
N HIS A 447 13.84 6.61 18.29
CA HIS A 447 14.04 7.77 19.18
C HIS A 447 14.27 9.10 18.47
N ARG A 448 14.64 9.06 17.18
CA ARG A 448 14.90 10.25 16.36
C ARG A 448 13.63 10.92 15.84
N SER A 449 12.48 10.24 15.92
CA SER A 449 11.20 10.80 15.51
C SER A 449 10.48 11.48 16.68
N ASN A 450 10.07 12.73 16.47
CA ASN A 450 9.22 13.47 17.41
C ASN A 450 7.79 12.92 17.50
N ALA A 451 7.38 12.11 16.52
CA ALA A 451 6.08 11.47 16.46
C ALA A 451 6.26 9.94 16.38
N LYS A 452 6.88 9.35 17.41
CA LYS A 452 7.16 7.91 17.49
C LYS A 452 5.94 7.05 17.14
N LYS A 453 4.77 7.38 17.69
CA LYS A 453 3.52 6.66 17.42
C LYS A 453 3.16 6.68 15.93
N THR A 454 3.25 7.84 15.29
CA THR A 454 3.00 7.97 13.84
C THR A 454 4.02 7.22 13.00
N LEU A 455 5.30 7.23 13.40
CA LEU A 455 6.35 6.43 12.76
C LEU A 455 6.02 4.92 12.87
N ILE A 456 5.70 4.45 14.08
CA ILE A 456 5.35 3.05 14.35
C ILE A 456 4.10 2.67 13.55
N GLU A 457 3.06 3.50 13.50
CA GLU A 457 1.87 3.29 12.67
C GLU A 457 2.22 3.16 11.17
N GLY A 458 3.12 4.00 10.66
CA GLY A 458 3.61 3.92 9.29
C GLY A 458 4.37 2.61 9.01
N VAL A 459 5.19 2.15 9.97
CA VAL A 459 5.89 0.86 9.88
C VAL A 459 4.89 -0.31 9.93
N LEU A 460 3.88 -0.26 10.79
CA LEU A 460 2.84 -1.29 10.89
C LEU A 460 2.00 -1.40 9.60
N LYS A 461 1.75 -0.30 8.88
CA LYS A 461 1.03 -0.32 7.59
C LYS A 461 1.80 -1.04 6.48
N VAL A 462 3.13 -0.86 6.41
CA VAL A 462 3.95 -1.51 5.37
C VAL A 462 4.26 -2.97 5.71
N LEU A 463 4.11 -3.38 6.97
CA LEU A 463 4.23 -4.77 7.40
C LEU A 463 2.99 -5.59 7.01
N LYS A 464 3.17 -6.88 6.71
CA LYS A 464 2.09 -7.87 6.59
C LYS A 464 1.40 -8.11 7.94
N VAL A 465 0.22 -8.73 7.91
CA VAL A 465 -0.41 -9.30 9.11
C VAL A 465 0.56 -10.30 9.75
N ASN A 466 0.78 -10.22 11.05
CA ASN A 466 1.78 -10.95 11.83
C ASN A 466 3.24 -10.66 11.44
N GLY A 467 3.49 -9.63 10.62
CA GLY A 467 4.84 -9.13 10.38
C GLY A 467 5.43 -8.54 11.67
N LEU A 468 6.75 -8.55 11.80
CA LEU A 468 7.42 -8.18 13.04
C LEU A 468 8.15 -6.85 12.91
N ILE A 469 8.04 -5.97 13.90
CA ILE A 469 9.03 -4.93 14.16
C ILE A 469 10.04 -5.52 15.14
N ILE A 470 11.31 -5.57 14.75
CA ILE A 470 12.40 -6.08 15.57
C ILE A 470 13.46 -5.01 15.67
N GLY A 471 13.90 -4.69 16.88
CA GLY A 471 14.79 -3.55 17.04
C GLY A 471 15.42 -3.46 18.40
N ASN A 472 16.32 -2.49 18.52
CA ASN A 472 16.82 -2.05 19.80
C ASN A 472 16.95 -0.53 19.87
N GLU A 473 16.89 0.01 21.08
CA GLU A 473 16.98 1.44 21.36
C GLU A 473 17.80 1.71 22.61
N LEU A 474 18.62 2.76 22.61
CA LEU A 474 19.42 3.12 23.79
C LEU A 474 18.52 3.56 24.97
N LYS A 475 18.89 3.18 26.19
CA LYS A 475 18.23 3.63 27.43
C LYS A 475 18.66 5.04 27.83
N ASN A 476 17.81 5.77 28.57
CA ASN A 476 18.08 7.15 29.04
C ASN A 476 19.03 7.21 30.26
N ASN A 477 19.68 6.10 30.63
CA ASN A 477 20.72 6.07 31.66
C ASN A 477 22.10 6.50 31.14
N ASN A 478 22.25 6.66 29.82
CA ASN A 478 23.46 7.11 29.15
C ASN A 478 23.32 8.56 28.65
N LEU A 479 24.30 9.42 28.96
CA LEU A 479 24.29 10.83 28.57
C LEU A 479 24.84 11.11 27.18
N LEU A 480 25.45 10.15 26.49
CA LEU A 480 26.04 10.38 25.18
C LEU A 480 25.09 11.02 24.16
N PRO A 481 23.78 10.68 24.09
CA PRO A 481 22.86 11.30 23.14
C PRO A 481 22.83 12.84 23.21
N ILE A 482 23.04 13.42 24.40
CA ILE A 482 22.93 14.89 24.58
C ILE A 482 24.03 15.66 23.83
N ILE A 483 25.18 15.02 23.58
CA ILE A 483 26.30 15.60 22.82
C ILE A 483 26.42 15.02 21.40
N THR A 484 25.47 14.19 20.98
CA THR A 484 25.45 13.53 19.66
C THR A 484 24.08 13.63 19.01
N ALA A 485 23.17 12.69 19.31
CA ALA A 485 21.86 12.57 18.68
C ALA A 485 21.01 13.84 18.83
N ASP A 486 21.04 14.48 20.01
CA ASP A 486 20.23 15.67 20.30
C ASP A 486 20.66 16.85 19.43
N ILE A 487 21.95 16.95 19.12
CA ILE A 487 22.52 18.01 18.28
C ILE A 487 22.09 17.84 16.82
N ILE A 488 22.05 16.59 16.33
CA ILE A 488 21.65 16.27 14.95
C ILE A 488 20.15 16.52 14.76
N ASN A 489 19.34 16.05 15.71
CA ASN A 489 17.89 16.10 15.61
C ASN A 489 17.31 17.44 16.09
N GLU A 490 18.13 18.29 16.72
CA GLU A 490 17.73 19.54 17.39
C GLU A 490 16.57 19.32 18.38
N GLN A 491 16.54 18.15 19.04
CA GLN A 491 15.50 17.71 19.97
C GLN A 491 16.08 16.80 21.06
N PRO A 492 15.52 16.79 22.29
CA PRO A 492 16.05 15.97 23.37
C PRO A 492 15.81 14.48 23.11
N PHE A 493 16.80 13.65 23.44
CA PHE A 493 16.66 12.20 23.38
C PHE A 493 15.47 11.73 24.23
N ASN A 494 14.62 10.92 23.61
CA ASN A 494 13.46 10.32 24.28
C ASN A 494 13.47 8.81 24.08
N GLU A 495 13.81 8.09 25.15
CA GLU A 495 13.81 6.62 25.21
C GLU A 495 12.49 6.02 24.74
N VAL A 496 12.54 4.92 23.99
CA VAL A 496 11.35 4.20 23.54
C VAL A 496 10.75 3.39 24.70
N ARG A 497 9.44 3.53 24.90
CA ARG A 497 8.71 2.88 26.00
C ARG A 497 7.67 1.89 25.46
N PRO A 498 7.22 0.90 26.28
CA PRO A 498 6.08 0.06 25.93
C PRO A 498 4.87 0.87 25.43
N ASP A 499 4.56 1.99 26.10
CA ASP A 499 3.44 2.88 25.74
C ASP A 499 3.57 3.54 24.36
N ASP A 500 4.78 3.59 23.78
CA ASP A 500 4.98 4.05 22.40
C ASP A 500 4.41 3.02 21.39
N PHE A 501 4.28 1.76 21.79
CA PHE A 501 3.65 0.67 21.05
C PHE A 501 2.21 0.39 21.48
N ASP A 502 1.68 1.07 22.51
CA ASP A 502 0.29 0.89 22.95
C ASP A 502 -0.68 1.47 21.91
N ASN A 503 -1.08 0.62 20.96
CA ASN A 503 -2.14 0.83 19.99
C ASN A 503 -2.86 -0.52 19.72
N ASN A 504 -4.13 -0.49 19.28
CA ASN A 504 -4.94 -1.71 19.10
C ASN A 504 -4.48 -2.63 17.94
N ASP A 505 -3.40 -2.25 17.23
CA ASP A 505 -2.98 -2.86 15.97
C ASP A 505 -1.66 -3.63 16.10
N CYS A 506 -1.06 -3.69 17.29
CA CYS A 506 0.13 -4.47 17.55
C CYS A 506 0.16 -5.13 18.93
N GLU A 507 1.04 -6.12 19.08
CA GLU A 507 1.28 -6.86 20.33
C GLU A 507 2.77 -6.86 20.65
N ILE A 508 3.12 -6.54 21.89
CA ILE A 508 4.49 -6.64 22.38
C ILE A 508 4.77 -8.12 22.68
N LEU A 509 5.57 -8.78 21.83
CA LEU A 509 5.94 -10.19 22.02
C LEU A 509 7.10 -10.34 23.00
N TYR A 510 8.07 -9.45 22.87
CA TYR A 510 9.22 -9.37 23.74
C TYR A 510 9.61 -7.93 23.89
N ILE A 511 9.88 -7.56 25.13
CA ILE A 511 10.61 -6.36 25.45
C ILE A 511 11.38 -6.65 26.73
N ASN A 512 12.67 -6.38 26.73
CA ASN A 512 13.51 -6.59 27.91
C ASN A 512 13.29 -5.50 28.97
N CYS A 513 12.06 -5.01 29.18
CA CYS A 513 11.75 -3.95 30.16
C CYS A 513 10.82 -4.38 31.30
N ASP A 514 10.28 -5.61 31.30
CA ASP A 514 9.40 -6.09 32.35
C ASP A 514 10.12 -6.92 33.42
N LYS A 515 10.30 -6.29 34.59
CA LYS A 515 10.71 -6.86 35.90
C LYS A 515 12.08 -7.58 35.91
N ARG A 516 13.13 -6.79 36.15
CA ARG A 516 14.54 -7.16 36.50
C ARG A 516 15.52 -7.38 35.33
N THR A 517 15.39 -6.63 34.26
CA THR A 517 16.24 -6.73 33.05
C THR A 517 17.13 -5.50 32.85
N GLU A 518 17.85 -5.11 33.91
CA GLU A 518 18.84 -4.02 33.85
C GLU A 518 20.20 -4.48 33.29
N TYR A 519 20.20 -5.49 32.43
CA TYR A 519 21.38 -6.23 31.97
C TYR A 519 21.89 -5.80 30.57
N SER A 520 21.40 -4.68 30.05
CA SER A 520 21.86 -4.10 28.78
C SER A 520 21.59 -2.60 28.76
N ASN A 521 22.45 -1.85 28.08
CA ASN A 521 22.22 -0.44 27.73
C ASN A 521 21.10 -0.24 26.71
N PHE A 522 20.60 -1.32 26.10
CA PHE A 522 19.60 -1.27 25.05
C PHE A 522 18.27 -1.89 25.50
N ILE A 523 17.19 -1.30 25.02
CA ILE A 523 15.85 -1.86 25.03
C ILE A 523 15.72 -2.64 23.74
N THR A 524 15.68 -3.96 23.83
CA THR A 524 15.45 -4.85 22.69
C THR A 524 13.98 -5.22 22.68
N PHE A 525 13.34 -5.09 21.52
CA PHE A 525 11.91 -5.32 21.37
C PHE A 525 11.58 -6.12 20.11
N ILE A 526 10.52 -6.91 20.23
CA ILE A 526 9.87 -7.63 19.13
C ILE A 526 8.38 -7.36 19.26
N ILE A 527 7.82 -6.71 18.24
CA ILE A 527 6.43 -6.28 18.19
C ILE A 527 5.75 -6.95 17.00
N ALA A 528 4.65 -7.65 17.24
CA ALA A 528 3.84 -8.21 16.16
C ALA A 528 2.84 -7.20 15.64
N ASN A 529 2.77 -7.07 14.33
CA ASN A 529 1.70 -6.34 13.65
C ASN A 529 0.43 -7.20 13.63
N LEU A 530 -0.52 -6.88 14.48
CA LEU A 530 -1.82 -7.56 14.49
C LEU A 530 -2.72 -7.07 13.36
N LYS A 531 -2.54 -5.80 12.93
CA LYS A 531 -3.47 -5.00 12.13
C LYS A 531 -4.87 -4.95 12.74
N GLU A 532 -5.57 -3.83 12.60
CA GLU A 532 -7.00 -3.76 12.86
C GLU A 532 -7.66 -5.04 12.32
N ASN A 533 -8.43 -5.74 13.17
CA ASN A 533 -9.19 -6.96 12.90
C ASN A 533 -10.06 -6.86 11.62
N LYS A 534 -9.45 -6.80 10.44
CA LYS A 534 -10.04 -7.18 9.18
C LYS A 534 -9.90 -8.71 9.18
N PRO A 535 -10.99 -9.46 9.32
CA PRO A 535 -10.91 -10.90 9.15
C PRO A 535 -10.36 -11.14 7.76
N THR A 536 -9.13 -11.66 7.70
CA THR A 536 -8.51 -12.02 6.44
C THR A 536 -9.30 -13.21 5.93
N PHE A 537 -10.13 -12.97 4.92
CA PHE A 537 -10.90 -14.03 4.23
C PHE A 537 -9.97 -15.01 3.47
N GLU A 538 -8.67 -14.99 3.72
CA GLU A 538 -7.63 -15.92 3.24
C GLU A 538 -7.99 -17.37 3.56
N LYS A 539 -8.31 -17.68 4.82
CA LYS A 539 -8.72 -19.05 5.22
C LYS A 539 -9.99 -19.48 4.51
N LEU A 540 -10.96 -18.58 4.40
CA LEU A 540 -12.19 -18.83 3.66
C LEU A 540 -11.92 -19.04 2.16
N ARG A 541 -11.04 -18.24 1.53
CA ARG A 541 -10.65 -18.43 0.12
C ARG A 541 -9.91 -19.74 -0.10
N SER A 542 -8.98 -20.09 0.79
CA SER A 542 -8.27 -21.35 0.74
C SER A 542 -9.24 -22.52 0.84
N TYR A 543 -10.15 -22.50 1.80
CA TYR A 543 -11.24 -23.48 1.91
C TYR A 543 -12.07 -23.55 0.62
N LEU A 544 -12.57 -22.43 0.12
CA LEU A 544 -13.39 -22.39 -1.10
C LEU A 544 -12.63 -22.89 -2.33
N SER A 545 -11.31 -22.71 -2.40
CA SER A 545 -10.51 -23.23 -3.52
C SER A 545 -10.45 -24.76 -3.58
N HIS A 546 -10.75 -25.42 -2.46
CA HIS A 546 -10.88 -26.88 -2.39
C HIS A 546 -12.33 -27.35 -2.58
N GLU A 547 -13.33 -26.49 -2.30
CA GLU A 547 -14.75 -26.84 -2.37
C GLU A 547 -15.41 -26.49 -3.71
N ILE A 548 -15.03 -25.37 -4.33
CA ILE A 548 -15.66 -24.83 -5.54
C ILE A 548 -14.62 -24.41 -6.58
N PRO A 549 -14.95 -24.45 -7.89
CA PRO A 549 -14.06 -24.01 -8.94
C PRO A 549 -13.61 -22.54 -8.78
N SER A 550 -12.37 -22.24 -9.20
CA SER A 550 -11.75 -20.92 -9.02
C SER A 550 -12.56 -19.75 -9.61
N TYR A 551 -13.34 -19.97 -10.67
CA TYR A 551 -14.20 -18.94 -11.27
C TYR A 551 -15.47 -18.63 -10.46
N MET A 552 -15.85 -19.51 -9.51
CA MET A 552 -16.97 -19.31 -8.58
C MET A 552 -16.54 -18.65 -7.28
N ILE A 553 -15.24 -18.55 -7.00
CA ILE A 553 -14.73 -17.89 -5.80
C ILE A 553 -14.95 -16.37 -5.93
N PRO A 554 -15.66 -15.73 -4.98
CA PRO A 554 -15.84 -14.29 -4.98
C PRO A 554 -14.52 -13.52 -5.04
N ALA A 555 -14.45 -12.51 -5.90
CA ALA A 555 -13.27 -11.66 -6.00
C ALA A 555 -13.06 -10.87 -4.70
N ASN A 556 -14.16 -10.39 -4.12
CA ASN A 556 -14.14 -9.58 -2.90
C ASN A 556 -15.11 -10.14 -1.85
N PHE A 557 -14.64 -10.16 -0.59
CA PHE A 557 -15.44 -10.51 0.59
C PHE A 557 -15.57 -9.28 1.47
N TYR A 558 -16.77 -9.03 1.98
CA TYR A 558 -17.09 -7.90 2.83
C TYR A 558 -17.70 -8.38 4.12
N LYS A 559 -17.06 -8.08 5.26
CA LYS A 559 -17.67 -8.28 6.58
C LYS A 559 -18.86 -7.35 6.74
N VAL A 560 -19.98 -7.87 7.21
CA VAL A 560 -21.17 -7.08 7.55
C VAL A 560 -21.67 -7.43 8.95
N ASP A 561 -22.03 -6.41 9.74
CA ASP A 561 -22.58 -6.63 11.08
C ASP A 561 -23.94 -7.36 11.02
N ASN A 562 -24.75 -6.99 10.03
CA ASN A 562 -26.04 -7.59 9.76
C ASN A 562 -26.36 -7.53 8.26
N ILE A 563 -26.99 -8.60 7.76
CA ILE A 563 -27.56 -8.63 6.42
C ILE A 563 -28.91 -7.91 6.45
N PRO A 564 -29.06 -6.76 5.76
CA PRO A 564 -30.27 -5.96 5.80
C PRO A 564 -31.42 -6.72 5.15
N LEU A 565 -32.62 -6.58 5.73
CA LEU A 565 -33.86 -7.15 5.20
C LEU A 565 -34.77 -6.03 4.68
N ASN A 566 -35.59 -6.34 3.70
CA ASN A 566 -36.65 -5.48 3.20
C ASN A 566 -37.91 -5.60 4.09
N LYS A 567 -38.94 -4.79 3.82
CA LYS A 567 -40.21 -4.79 4.58
C LYS A 567 -40.93 -6.16 4.62
N ASN A 568 -40.58 -7.07 3.71
CA ASN A 568 -41.15 -8.42 3.60
C ASN A 568 -40.23 -9.51 4.17
N GLY A 569 -39.19 -9.14 4.93
CA GLY A 569 -38.27 -10.08 5.57
C GLY A 569 -37.26 -10.76 4.63
N LYS A 570 -37.21 -10.40 3.35
CA LYS A 570 -36.21 -10.92 2.38
C LYS A 570 -34.96 -10.04 2.37
N VAL A 571 -33.81 -10.59 1.99
CA VAL A 571 -32.54 -9.85 1.89
C VAL A 571 -32.66 -8.62 1.00
N ASP A 572 -32.29 -7.46 1.52
CA ASP A 572 -32.25 -6.20 0.78
C ASP A 572 -30.90 -6.04 0.05
N ARG A 573 -30.79 -6.72 -1.09
CA ARG A 573 -29.60 -6.66 -1.97
C ARG A 573 -29.31 -5.23 -2.45
N LYS A 574 -30.32 -4.36 -2.57
CA LYS A 574 -30.15 -2.96 -2.98
C LYS A 574 -29.43 -2.16 -1.89
N LYS A 575 -29.78 -2.34 -0.61
CA LYS A 575 -29.04 -1.75 0.52
C LYS A 575 -27.60 -2.25 0.62
N LEU A 576 -27.36 -3.55 0.41
CA LEU A 576 -26.01 -4.12 0.37
C LEU A 576 -25.16 -3.49 -0.74
N LYS A 577 -25.70 -3.38 -1.96
CA LYS A 577 -25.01 -2.71 -3.08
C LYS A 577 -24.86 -1.21 -2.87
N ASN A 578 -25.80 -0.54 -2.21
CA ASN A 578 -25.67 0.88 -1.87
C ASN A 578 -24.59 1.13 -0.82
N LYS A 579 -24.32 0.20 0.11
CA LYS A 579 -23.14 0.29 1.00
C LYS A 579 -21.82 0.29 0.21
N LEU A 580 -21.77 -0.41 -0.91
CA LEU A 580 -20.63 -0.35 -1.83
C LEU A 580 -20.59 1.01 -2.57
N LYS A 581 -21.75 1.52 -3.01
CA LYS A 581 -21.86 2.84 -3.67
C LYS A 581 -21.55 4.03 -2.76
N ASN A 582 -21.87 3.97 -1.47
CA ASN A 582 -21.51 5.03 -0.51
C ASN A 582 -20.03 4.99 -0.10
N LYS A 583 -19.31 3.91 -0.46
CA LYS A 583 -17.84 3.87 -0.46
C LYS A 583 -17.21 4.27 -1.81
N ASN A 584 -18.00 4.68 -2.81
CA ASN A 584 -17.50 5.01 -4.15
C ASN A 584 -16.80 6.39 -4.26
N ASN A 585 -16.42 7.04 -3.17
CA ASN A 585 -15.35 8.06 -3.25
C ASN A 585 -13.94 7.46 -3.06
N TYR A 586 -13.79 6.14 -2.88
CA TYR A 586 -12.47 5.49 -2.73
C TYR A 586 -12.30 4.15 -3.46
N ILE A 587 -13.22 3.74 -4.35
CA ILE A 587 -13.19 2.38 -4.96
C ILE A 587 -13.20 2.38 -6.51
N PHE A 588 -12.85 3.49 -7.17
CA PHE A 588 -12.81 3.50 -8.65
C PHE A 588 -11.55 4.01 -9.35
N GLU A 589 -10.58 4.60 -8.65
CA GLU A 589 -9.24 4.82 -9.23
C GLU A 589 -8.26 3.69 -8.86
N ASN A 590 -8.32 3.20 -7.62
CA ASN A 590 -7.28 2.31 -7.11
C ASN A 590 -7.31 0.87 -7.65
N GLU A 591 -8.38 0.33 -8.22
CA GLU A 591 -8.40 -1.10 -8.60
C GLU A 591 -7.84 -1.37 -10.03
N ILE A 592 -7.92 -0.37 -10.92
CA ILE A 592 -7.24 -0.39 -12.22
C ILE A 592 -5.80 0.08 -12.05
N GLU A 593 -5.55 1.14 -11.26
CA GLU A 593 -4.19 1.56 -10.92
C GLU A 593 -3.43 0.47 -10.17
N HIS A 594 -4.01 -0.22 -9.18
CA HIS A 594 -3.31 -1.28 -8.44
C HIS A 594 -3.04 -2.53 -9.27
N ARG A 595 -3.85 -2.82 -10.31
CA ARG A 595 -3.56 -3.92 -11.24
C ARG A 595 -2.59 -3.52 -12.37
N LEU A 596 -2.56 -2.26 -12.78
CA LEU A 596 -1.62 -1.75 -13.79
C LEU A 596 -0.27 -1.34 -13.18
N SER A 597 -0.23 -0.84 -11.95
CA SER A 597 0.98 -0.45 -11.21
C SER A 597 1.83 -1.64 -10.80
N ASN A 598 1.19 -2.80 -10.59
CA ASN A 598 1.88 -4.05 -10.28
C ASN A 598 2.58 -4.68 -11.50
N GLY A 599 2.66 -3.96 -12.63
CA GLY A 599 3.41 -4.39 -13.81
C GLY A 599 3.96 -3.27 -14.73
N LEU A 600 3.56 -2.00 -14.57
CA LEU A 600 3.98 -0.89 -15.45
C LEU A 600 4.28 0.42 -14.67
N PRO A 601 5.30 1.21 -15.09
CA PRO A 601 5.57 2.54 -14.51
C PRO A 601 4.40 3.53 -14.63
N LYS A 602 4.16 4.34 -13.58
CA LYS A 602 3.03 5.29 -13.48
C LYS A 602 2.91 6.29 -14.65
N TYR A 603 4.01 6.68 -15.30
CA TYR A 603 3.97 7.61 -16.45
C TYR A 603 3.42 6.97 -17.75
N ILE A 604 3.25 5.64 -17.79
CA ILE A 604 2.62 4.91 -18.91
C ILE A 604 1.09 4.86 -18.72
N ILE A 605 0.61 5.16 -17.51
CA ILE A 605 -0.81 5.17 -17.16
C ILE A 605 -1.34 6.57 -17.52
N SER A 606 -2.15 6.67 -18.57
CA SER A 606 -2.80 7.93 -18.93
C SER A 606 -3.80 8.33 -17.84
N ASN A 607 -3.69 9.58 -17.35
CA ASN A 607 -4.59 10.16 -16.33
C ASN A 607 -6.03 10.36 -16.85
N ASN A 608 -6.28 10.16 -18.15
CA ASN A 608 -7.61 10.22 -18.75
C ASN A 608 -7.84 8.95 -19.58
N PRO A 609 -8.38 7.86 -19.00
CA PRO A 609 -8.72 6.67 -19.79
C PRO A 609 -9.73 7.05 -20.87
N ILE A 610 -9.30 6.93 -22.14
CA ILE A 610 -10.17 7.21 -23.29
C ILE A 610 -11.08 6.00 -23.49
N GLU A 611 -12.39 6.22 -23.43
CA GLU A 611 -13.38 5.18 -23.75
C GLU A 611 -13.28 4.85 -25.25
N VAL A 612 -12.86 3.63 -25.54
CA VAL A 612 -12.72 3.10 -26.91
C VAL A 612 -13.90 2.20 -27.21
N ASP A 613 -14.62 2.44 -28.30
CA ASP A 613 -15.78 1.62 -28.63
C ASP A 613 -15.39 0.20 -29.07
N TYR A 614 -14.27 0.07 -29.80
CA TYR A 614 -13.74 -1.21 -30.23
C TYR A 614 -12.30 -1.10 -30.78
N PHE A 615 -11.50 -2.16 -30.57
CA PHE A 615 -10.16 -2.31 -31.15
C PHE A 615 -10.22 -3.08 -32.47
N PRO A 616 -9.71 -2.52 -33.58
CA PRO A 616 -9.65 -3.22 -34.85
C PRO A 616 -8.88 -4.53 -34.71
N VAL A 617 -9.43 -5.60 -35.26
CA VAL A 617 -8.79 -6.91 -35.31
C VAL A 617 -8.54 -7.30 -36.78
N ASN A 618 -7.44 -7.98 -37.02
CA ASN A 618 -7.09 -8.51 -38.33
C ASN A 618 -7.98 -9.73 -38.67
N THR A 619 -7.78 -10.31 -39.86
CA THR A 619 -8.55 -11.45 -40.35
C THR A 619 -8.48 -12.68 -39.44
N ASP A 620 -7.49 -12.76 -38.56
CA ASP A 620 -7.27 -13.86 -37.61
C ASP A 620 -7.83 -13.56 -36.21
N GLY A 621 -8.53 -12.43 -36.03
CA GLY A 621 -9.15 -12.05 -34.75
C GLY A 621 -8.17 -11.52 -33.69
N LYS A 622 -6.92 -11.23 -34.06
CA LYS A 622 -5.94 -10.55 -33.21
C LYS A 622 -5.97 -9.04 -33.46
N ILE A 623 -5.64 -8.22 -32.46
CA ILE A 623 -5.60 -6.76 -32.59
C ILE A 623 -4.70 -6.38 -33.79
N ASP A 624 -5.26 -5.63 -34.73
CA ASP A 624 -4.58 -5.14 -35.93
C ASP A 624 -3.74 -3.92 -35.54
N GLN A 625 -2.45 -4.12 -35.30
CA GLN A 625 -1.53 -3.07 -34.87
C GLN A 625 -1.34 -1.94 -35.89
N ASN A 626 -1.78 -2.15 -37.15
CA ASN A 626 -1.71 -1.14 -38.20
C ASN A 626 -2.96 -0.25 -38.28
N LYS A 627 -3.99 -0.52 -37.46
CA LYS A 627 -5.20 0.28 -37.37
C LYS A 627 -5.42 0.75 -35.93
N GLY A 628 -5.60 2.05 -35.76
CA GLY A 628 -5.92 2.64 -34.46
C GLY A 628 -7.35 2.32 -34.02
N PRO A 629 -7.66 2.44 -32.72
CA PRO A 629 -9.01 2.26 -32.19
C PRO A 629 -10.00 3.31 -32.71
N THR A 630 -11.29 2.96 -32.75
CA THR A 630 -12.37 3.84 -33.22
C THR A 630 -13.14 4.46 -32.04
N TYR A 631 -13.55 5.73 -32.17
CA TYR A 631 -14.24 6.50 -31.13
C TYR A 631 -15.59 7.06 -31.64
N THR A 632 -16.65 7.02 -30.83
CA THR A 632 -18.04 7.41 -31.18
C THR A 632 -18.40 8.85 -30.84
N ASN A 633 -17.56 9.54 -30.09
CA ASN A 633 -17.75 10.95 -29.79
C ASN A 633 -16.63 11.78 -30.42
N ASP A 634 -17.03 12.79 -31.20
CA ASP A 634 -16.20 13.94 -31.62
C ASP A 634 -15.77 14.79 -30.41
N LYS A 635 -15.20 14.18 -29.37
CA LYS A 635 -14.43 14.87 -28.32
C LYS A 635 -12.96 15.02 -28.70
N PHE A 636 -12.54 14.49 -29.84
CA PHE A 636 -11.33 14.94 -30.55
C PHE A 636 -11.63 16.14 -31.46
N ASN A 637 -12.45 17.07 -30.97
CA ASN A 637 -12.46 18.43 -31.48
C ASN A 637 -11.57 19.25 -30.54
N CYS A 638 -10.28 19.28 -30.82
CA CYS A 638 -9.35 20.30 -30.35
C CYS A 638 -9.77 21.66 -30.95
N ASN A 639 -10.93 22.15 -30.51
CA ASN A 639 -11.48 23.48 -30.80
C ASN A 639 -12.10 24.09 -29.52
N GLY A 640 -11.76 23.55 -28.34
CA GLY A 640 -11.97 24.23 -27.08
C GLY A 640 -10.84 25.22 -26.86
N LYS A 641 -11.14 26.52 -26.87
CA LYS A 641 -10.18 27.61 -26.58
C LYS A 641 -9.39 27.26 -25.32
N GLY A 642 -8.12 26.86 -25.46
CA GLY A 642 -7.24 26.63 -24.33
C GLY A 642 -6.95 27.94 -23.60
N VAL A 643 -6.52 27.86 -22.34
CA VAL A 643 -6.21 29.06 -21.57
C VAL A 643 -4.93 29.67 -22.14
N THR A 644 -5.06 30.78 -22.84
CA THR A 644 -3.93 31.48 -23.47
C THR A 644 -3.13 32.24 -22.43
N ALA A 645 -1.80 32.17 -22.57
CA ALA A 645 -0.88 32.99 -21.79
C ALA A 645 -1.20 34.49 -21.95
N SER A 646 -1.27 35.19 -20.83
CA SER A 646 -1.60 36.60 -20.72
C SER A 646 -0.57 37.38 -19.91
N SER A 647 0.13 36.74 -18.97
CA SER A 647 1.23 37.35 -18.21
C SER A 647 2.59 37.15 -18.90
N LEU A 648 3.57 37.99 -18.56
CA LEU A 648 4.91 37.88 -19.13
C LEU A 648 5.58 36.53 -18.79
N SER A 649 5.40 36.04 -17.56
CA SER A 649 5.90 34.73 -17.12
C SER A 649 5.26 33.59 -17.92
N GLU A 650 3.93 33.64 -18.13
CA GLU A 650 3.20 32.65 -18.94
C GLU A 650 3.70 32.63 -20.38
N LEU A 651 3.82 33.80 -21.02
CA LEU A 651 4.28 33.92 -22.40
C LEU A 651 5.72 33.40 -22.57
N MET A 652 6.59 33.66 -21.60
CA MET A 652 7.96 33.15 -21.60
C MET A 652 8.00 31.62 -21.49
N LEU A 653 7.25 31.02 -20.56
CA LEU A 653 7.25 29.56 -20.38
C LEU A 653 6.63 28.86 -21.59
N VAL A 654 5.49 29.37 -22.10
CA VAL A 654 4.86 28.89 -23.33
C VAL A 654 5.81 28.98 -24.52
N GLY A 655 6.54 30.10 -24.67
CA GLY A 655 7.55 30.25 -25.72
C GLY A 655 8.70 29.24 -25.62
N ILE A 656 9.20 28.98 -24.41
CA ILE A 656 10.22 27.95 -24.16
C ILE A 656 9.72 26.56 -24.57
N LEU A 657 8.47 26.24 -24.22
CA LEU A 657 7.85 24.95 -24.52
C LEU A 657 7.65 24.76 -26.03
N LYS A 658 7.12 25.76 -26.73
CA LYS A 658 6.98 25.74 -28.21
C LYS A 658 8.31 25.47 -28.90
N ASP A 659 9.38 26.14 -28.46
CA ASP A 659 10.73 26.01 -29.03
C ASP A 659 11.37 24.66 -28.71
N ILE A 660 11.17 24.12 -27.50
CA ILE A 660 11.76 22.84 -27.09
C ILE A 660 11.01 21.64 -27.70
N LEU A 661 9.69 21.72 -27.79
CA LEU A 661 8.82 20.64 -28.28
C LEU A 661 8.56 20.73 -29.80
N ASN A 662 8.94 21.86 -30.43
CA ASN A 662 8.74 22.12 -31.85
C ASN A 662 7.26 22.06 -32.27
N ILE A 663 6.41 22.79 -31.54
CA ILE A 663 4.94 22.87 -31.74
C ILE A 663 4.47 24.32 -31.80
N GLU A 664 3.42 24.59 -32.57
CA GLU A 664 2.95 25.96 -32.85
C GLU A 664 2.05 26.53 -31.74
N GLU A 665 1.28 25.68 -31.06
CA GLU A 665 0.32 26.07 -30.01
C GLU A 665 0.59 25.32 -28.71
N VAL A 666 0.57 26.07 -27.59
CA VAL A 666 0.67 25.57 -26.21
C VAL A 666 -0.19 26.47 -25.35
N TYR A 667 -1.03 25.87 -24.52
CA TYR A 667 -1.95 26.52 -23.59
C TYR A 667 -1.56 26.20 -22.15
N LEU A 668 -1.99 27.02 -21.20
CA LEU A 668 -1.60 26.88 -19.79
C LEU A 668 -2.14 25.61 -19.13
N ASN A 669 -3.28 25.12 -19.61
CA ASN A 669 -3.90 23.89 -19.14
C ASN A 669 -3.36 22.62 -19.83
N ASP A 670 -2.37 22.72 -20.72
CA ASP A 670 -1.76 21.56 -21.36
C ASP A 670 -0.80 20.83 -20.40
N ASN A 671 -0.68 19.51 -20.54
CA ASN A 671 0.32 18.72 -19.82
C ASN A 671 1.61 18.59 -20.64
N PHE A 672 2.77 18.78 -20.01
CA PHE A 672 4.08 18.72 -20.66
C PHE A 672 4.34 17.41 -21.41
N PHE A 673 3.89 16.26 -20.89
CA PHE A 673 4.10 14.95 -21.51
C PHE A 673 3.11 14.69 -22.64
N GLU A 674 1.87 15.18 -22.51
CA GLU A 674 0.87 15.09 -23.58
C GLU A 674 1.27 15.90 -24.82
N LEU A 675 2.02 16.98 -24.63
CA LEU A 675 2.63 17.78 -25.70
C LEU A 675 3.87 17.13 -26.35
N GLY A 676 4.23 15.89 -25.96
CA GLY A 676 5.36 15.15 -26.50
C GLY A 676 6.67 15.32 -25.71
N GLY A 677 6.61 15.82 -24.48
CA GLY A 677 7.77 15.90 -23.58
C GLY A 677 8.22 14.54 -23.06
N ASP A 678 9.53 14.38 -22.85
CA ASP A 678 10.16 13.21 -22.23
C ASP A 678 11.26 13.63 -21.23
N SER A 679 11.92 12.66 -20.60
CA SER A 679 13.00 12.92 -19.62
C SER A 679 14.19 13.70 -20.18
N LEU A 680 14.53 13.54 -21.47
CA LEU A 680 15.60 14.28 -22.13
C LEU A 680 15.18 15.73 -22.43
N ILE A 681 13.93 15.91 -22.86
CA ILE A 681 13.32 17.21 -23.13
C ILE A 681 13.11 17.97 -21.82
N ALA A 682 12.75 17.30 -20.72
CA ALA A 682 12.62 17.89 -19.40
C ALA A 682 13.95 18.46 -18.88
N LEU A 683 15.08 17.78 -19.15
CA LEU A 683 16.42 18.30 -18.85
C LEU A 683 16.75 19.57 -19.65
N LYS A 684 16.34 19.62 -20.93
CA LYS A 684 16.49 20.82 -21.78
C LYS A 684 15.59 21.97 -21.28
N LEU A 685 14.36 21.65 -20.89
CA LEU A 685 13.38 22.58 -20.34
C LEU A 685 13.89 23.19 -19.04
N LYS A 686 14.35 22.36 -18.10
CA LYS A 686 15.03 22.80 -16.87
C LYS A 686 16.17 23.78 -17.17
N LYS A 687 17.04 23.47 -18.14
CA LYS A 687 18.17 24.33 -18.51
C LYS A 687 17.73 25.68 -19.08
N LYS A 688 16.66 25.73 -19.91
CA LYS A 688 16.11 26.99 -20.42
C LYS A 688 15.37 27.78 -19.35
N ILE A 689 14.63 27.13 -18.46
CA ILE A 689 13.99 27.77 -17.30
C ILE A 689 15.05 28.43 -16.41
N LYS A 690 16.12 27.71 -16.07
CA LYS A 690 17.25 28.28 -15.31
C LYS A 690 17.88 29.49 -15.99
N LYS A 691 17.97 29.48 -17.33
CA LYS A 691 18.56 30.57 -18.11
C LYS A 691 17.65 31.81 -18.22
N ILE A 692 16.33 31.61 -18.34
CA ILE A 692 15.37 32.69 -18.63
C ILE A 692 14.70 33.23 -17.35
N PHE A 693 14.34 32.34 -16.43
CA PHE A 693 13.69 32.70 -15.17
C PHE A 693 14.68 32.89 -14.01
N PHE A 694 15.96 32.54 -14.19
CA PHE A 694 17.00 32.55 -13.14
C PHE A 694 16.68 31.69 -11.92
N VAL A 695 15.88 30.64 -12.11
CA VAL A 695 15.47 29.70 -11.05
C VAL A 695 15.88 28.28 -11.44
N ASP A 696 16.55 27.57 -10.53
CA ASP A 696 16.86 26.16 -10.70
C ASP A 696 15.72 25.31 -10.13
N ILE A 697 15.00 24.60 -11.00
CA ILE A 697 13.93 23.67 -10.58
C ILE A 697 14.42 22.22 -10.66
N SER A 698 13.88 21.34 -9.83
CA SER A 698 14.15 19.91 -9.95
C SER A 698 13.43 19.34 -11.17
N VAL A 699 13.99 18.29 -11.79
CA VAL A 699 13.28 17.56 -12.87
C VAL A 699 11.96 17.00 -12.34
N SER A 700 11.94 16.56 -11.08
CA SER A 700 10.71 16.13 -10.38
C SER A 700 9.62 17.21 -10.35
N SER A 701 9.97 18.51 -10.32
CA SER A 701 8.97 19.59 -10.36
C SER A 701 8.25 19.62 -11.70
N ILE A 702 8.95 19.33 -12.80
CA ILE A 702 8.35 19.21 -14.15
C ILE A 702 7.45 17.98 -14.21
N PHE A 703 7.89 16.87 -13.61
CA PHE A 703 7.18 15.59 -13.66
C PHE A 703 5.92 15.56 -12.80
N ASN A 704 5.91 16.30 -11.70
CA ASN A 704 4.78 16.36 -10.77
C ASN A 704 3.76 17.47 -11.11
N SER A 705 4.03 18.29 -12.13
CA SER A 705 3.10 19.33 -12.58
C SER A 705 2.08 18.73 -13.53
N ASN A 706 0.79 18.84 -13.22
CA ASN A 706 -0.27 18.28 -14.05
C ASN A 706 -0.54 19.12 -15.31
N ASN A 707 -0.15 20.40 -15.30
CA ASN A 707 -0.27 21.31 -16.44
C ASN A 707 0.82 22.41 -16.43
N ILE A 708 0.88 23.22 -17.49
CA ILE A 708 1.88 24.30 -17.63
C ILE A 708 1.67 25.41 -16.60
N GLU A 709 0.45 25.68 -16.15
CA GLU A 709 0.15 26.64 -15.08
C GLU A 709 0.75 26.20 -13.73
N GLU A 710 0.57 24.94 -13.34
CA GLU A 710 1.18 24.36 -12.14
C GLU A 710 2.71 24.36 -12.22
N LEU A 711 3.27 24.08 -13.40
CA LEU A 711 4.71 24.18 -13.62
C LEU A 711 5.20 25.63 -13.44
N LEU A 712 4.44 26.61 -13.92
CA LEU A 712 4.77 28.01 -13.71
C LEU A 712 4.72 28.40 -12.23
N ASN A 713 3.71 27.96 -11.51
CA ASN A 713 3.59 28.17 -10.07
C ASN A 713 4.78 27.55 -9.30
N ALA A 714 5.27 26.38 -9.71
CA ALA A 714 6.46 25.76 -9.14
C ALA A 714 7.73 26.58 -9.43
N ILE A 715 7.85 27.19 -10.61
CA ILE A 715 8.96 28.09 -10.96
C ILE A 715 8.90 29.36 -10.11
N GLU A 716 7.74 30.00 -10.00
CA GLU A 716 7.56 31.26 -9.26
C GLU A 716 7.71 31.07 -7.74
N SER A 717 7.24 29.95 -7.19
CA SER A 717 7.44 29.59 -5.79
C SER A 717 8.93 29.41 -5.43
N ASN A 718 9.72 28.85 -6.34
CA ASN A 718 11.17 28.74 -6.16
C ASN A 718 11.89 30.09 -6.40
N LYS A 719 11.30 31.01 -7.16
CA LYS A 719 11.78 32.39 -7.29
C LYS A 719 11.68 33.16 -5.97
N CYS A 720 10.59 32.98 -5.24
CA CYS A 720 10.37 33.63 -3.93
C CYS A 720 11.28 33.08 -2.82
N LYS A 721 11.75 31.82 -2.92
CA LYS A 721 12.71 31.24 -1.96
C LYS A 721 14.13 31.78 -2.12
N ASN A 722 14.48 32.29 -3.29
CA ASN A 722 15.83 32.81 -3.60
C ASN A 722 15.96 34.34 -3.46
N PHE A 723 14.89 35.05 -3.12
CA PHE A 723 14.94 36.48 -2.76
C PHE A 723 14.42 36.65 -1.33
N THR A 724 15.34 36.75 -0.36
CA THR A 724 15.02 37.30 0.96
C THR A 724 15.07 38.83 0.86
N ILE A 725 14.07 39.50 1.42
CA ILE A 725 13.96 40.97 1.49
C ILE A 725 15.21 41.51 2.20
N GLY A 726 16.10 42.12 1.43
CA GLY A 726 17.38 42.66 1.88
C GLY A 726 18.18 43.40 0.80
N GLU A 727 17.78 43.30 -0.47
CA GLU A 727 18.38 44.06 -1.57
C GLU A 727 17.30 44.78 -2.39
N ILE A 728 16.89 45.95 -1.91
CA ILE A 728 16.46 47.11 -2.71
C ILE A 728 17.19 48.33 -2.19
#